data_AF-A0A3B8RMZ4-F1
#
_entry.id   AF-A0A3B8RMZ4-F1
#
_cell.length_a   1.000
_cell.length_b   1.000
_cell.length_c   1.000
_cell.angle_alpha   90.00
_cell.angle_beta   90.00
_cell.angle_gamma   90.00
#
_symmetry.space_group_name_H-M   'P 1'
#
loop_
_entity.id
_entity.type
_entity.pdbx_description
1 polymer ?
#
loop_
_entity_poly.entity_id
_entity_poly.type
_entity_poly.pdbx_seq_one_letter_code
_entity_poly.pdbx_strand_id
1 'polypeptide(L)'
;MVNKEKRSPVFSLSVNIIRDADSELNYIPTPNSKQVFNQLINDYKAGTRSFNIIGSYGTGKSSFLWALEKNISQKHNYFAPLNGAFNGFKGFEFFALLGEFRSIIETFAKQLGLVDKRDFSVVDVIQQLDKYYKSLYNAGKGLVIVIDEFGKFLEYAAKNNPENELYFIQQLAEYVNDQRKNIFFITTLHQDFNGYSRNLTKTQQNEWDKVKGRLKEITFNEPVEQLLFLASERLSKLRLGVRDKNFSRLFKSIEDAKVFPLKDYFSKSYAEKLLPFDMLSAAVLTLALQKYGQNERSLFSFIESNDHLGIKDINQKATYYNLNCVYDYLIHNYYSFLTTKYNPHYTQWAAIRTAIERVEGVFKENITDAVKLVKTIGLLNIFASASARLDKEFLCEYGNYSLGIKEPEKIIKALDGFKIIRFVKHKNKYILFEGTDLDIELAIYKAANLIERVANVVHHLNHFFNFPYISAKLVSYEKGTPRFFAFCLSETPVKLKPEGEIDGFINLIFSDAIKERDIKEASEKCKEAVLYGWYKNTFEIKNLFFEIEKIKKVKESHHDDKIAVCELEGILQHQIKLLNHYVQENIYSEDSPVIWYFHGKREHITDRKSFNRLLSKICIEVYPDTPPYRNEMVNKTRLSSPIATARKNFVRALVASWNKRDLGFEAGKFPPEKTIYLSLLRETGIHKETPEGFILAEPADKSYLPLWNTGIDFLQRTRQGKRNLKELVDALLSKPFKLKQGFIDFWLPVFLFIKRDDFALFSNKGYIPYITEDTLDLVSKNPKDYEIKAFDIEGVKLNLFNQYRTLLNQSQQQKTTGKSFIETIRPFLTFYKQLPEYAKTTKRLNKKSIALREAIAYSKDPEETFFEHFPKALGYNIVQLQKSQEQLEAYIQQLQTSIREIRTCYNELVNRLEAFLLEEIIGEKLSFPDYKAAFQSRFRKLKNHLLLPHQKVFYQRMMSELDDHKAWLSSISQACIGKSLDLISDEEEKVLYEKLKDIIHELDNLCELSKADVDKEKEDVFKLEITSFVEGIKKTLIRLPKNRNKEIIQWESVVKAKLSSDRRINIAVLLKLLQDQLEDGK
;
A
#
# COMPACT_ATOMS: atom_id res chain seq x y z
N MET A 1 40.25 19.33 84.52
CA MET A 1 40.75 18.20 83.70
C MET A 1 39.59 17.26 83.41
N VAL A 2 39.04 17.28 82.20
CA VAL A 2 38.19 16.22 81.67
C VAL A 2 38.62 16.01 80.22
N ASN A 3 39.18 14.84 79.95
CA ASN A 3 39.65 14.40 78.65
C ASN A 3 38.51 14.46 77.62
N LYS A 4 38.63 15.33 76.62
CA LYS A 4 37.90 15.17 75.36
C LYS A 4 38.61 14.09 74.55
N GLU A 5 38.09 12.87 74.62
CA GLU A 5 38.41 11.81 73.67
C GLU A 5 38.23 12.33 72.24
N LYS A 6 39.33 12.34 71.48
CA LYS A 6 39.29 12.51 70.02
C LYS A 6 38.51 11.34 69.44
N ARG A 7 37.24 11.57 69.08
CA ARG A 7 36.47 10.66 68.23
C ARG A 7 37.22 10.50 66.90
N SER A 8 37.51 9.26 66.52
CA SER A 8 37.98 8.89 65.19
C SER A 8 37.01 9.43 64.13
N PRO A 9 37.48 10.03 63.03
CA PRO A 9 36.60 10.64 62.04
C PRO A 9 35.77 9.57 61.32
N VAL A 10 34.46 9.76 61.29
CA VAL A 10 33.52 8.92 60.53
C VAL A 10 33.74 9.21 59.04
N PHE A 11 34.09 8.19 58.26
CA PHE A 11 34.23 8.29 56.81
C PHE A 11 32.85 8.59 56.19
N SER A 12 32.67 9.79 55.63
CA SER A 12 31.47 10.14 54.86
C SER A 12 31.66 9.72 53.40
N LEU A 13 30.64 9.05 52.86
CA LEU A 13 30.65 8.59 51.48
C LEU A 13 30.50 9.76 50.49
N SER A 14 29.82 10.86 50.82
CA SER A 14 29.55 11.99 49.90
C SER A 14 29.79 13.37 50.54
N VAL A 15 30.29 14.30 49.72
CA VAL A 15 30.59 15.70 50.09
C VAL A 15 29.64 16.63 49.32
N ASN A 16 28.96 17.52 50.02
CA ASN A 16 28.13 18.57 49.43
C ASN A 16 28.69 19.95 49.83
N ILE A 17 29.06 20.74 48.82
CA ILE A 17 29.77 22.02 49.02
C ILE A 17 28.95 23.08 49.79
N ILE A 18 27.61 22.95 49.87
CA ILE A 18 26.74 23.88 50.60
C ILE A 18 26.40 23.32 51.99
N ARG A 19 26.00 22.05 52.09
CA ARG A 19 25.60 21.41 53.36
C ARG A 19 26.78 21.23 54.31
N ASP A 20 27.95 20.85 53.79
CA ASP A 20 29.08 20.41 54.61
C ASP A 20 30.08 21.55 54.89
N ALA A 21 29.80 22.79 54.47
CA ALA A 21 30.72 23.93 54.47
C ALA A 21 31.47 24.18 55.80
N ASP A 22 30.82 23.86 56.93
CA ASP A 22 31.31 24.03 58.31
C ASP A 22 32.01 22.80 58.93
N SER A 23 32.11 21.67 58.21
CA SER A 23 32.76 20.44 58.70
C SER A 23 34.28 20.40 58.45
N GLU A 24 35.04 19.64 59.24
CA GLU A 24 36.49 19.43 59.00
C GLU A 24 36.74 18.51 57.80
N LEU A 25 37.50 18.98 56.80
CA LEU A 25 37.82 18.25 55.57
C LEU A 25 39.19 17.54 55.69
N ASN A 26 39.20 16.21 55.73
CA ASN A 26 40.42 15.39 55.61
C ASN A 26 40.75 15.10 54.13
N TYR A 27 41.22 16.12 53.40
CA TYR A 27 41.60 16.01 52.00
C TYR A 27 43.11 15.73 51.84
N ILE A 28 43.48 14.72 51.03
CA ILE A 28 44.88 14.41 50.68
C ILE A 28 45.13 14.90 49.24
N PRO A 29 45.95 15.95 49.03
CA PRO A 29 46.23 16.46 47.69
C PRO A 29 47.04 15.47 46.83
N THR A 30 46.42 14.93 45.79
CA THR A 30 47.06 14.11 44.74
C THR A 30 47.97 14.96 43.83
N PRO A 31 48.96 14.37 43.12
CA PRO A 31 49.70 15.07 42.07
C PRO A 31 48.81 15.76 41.04
N ASN A 32 47.72 15.09 40.63
CA ASN A 32 46.75 15.64 39.69
C ASN A 32 46.01 16.86 40.26
N SER A 33 45.48 16.77 41.48
CA SER A 33 44.80 17.92 42.12
C SER A 33 45.70 19.14 42.30
N LYS A 34 46.99 18.94 42.60
CA LYS A 34 47.99 20.02 42.65
C LYS A 34 48.24 20.63 41.26
N GLN A 35 48.31 19.80 40.22
CA GLN A 35 48.45 20.25 38.84
C GLN A 35 47.23 21.07 38.40
N VAL A 36 46.01 20.59 38.67
CA VAL A 36 44.76 21.28 38.37
C VAL A 36 44.72 22.63 39.10
N PHE A 37 45.07 22.67 40.39
CA PHE A 37 45.18 23.92 41.14
C PHE A 37 46.15 24.90 40.47
N ASN A 38 47.38 24.47 40.17
CA ASN A 38 48.37 25.32 39.52
C ASN A 38 47.92 25.80 38.13
N GLN A 39 47.23 24.94 37.38
CA GLN A 39 46.67 25.27 36.08
C GLN A 39 45.59 26.35 36.18
N LEU A 40 44.64 26.23 37.12
CA LEU A 40 43.62 27.26 37.37
C LEU A 40 44.26 28.63 37.65
N ILE A 41 45.30 28.66 38.48
CA ILE A 41 46.00 29.91 38.83
C ILE A 41 46.77 30.50 37.64
N ASN A 42 47.48 29.66 36.87
CA ASN A 42 48.25 30.12 35.72
C ASN A 42 47.33 30.62 34.58
N ASP A 43 46.23 29.91 34.33
CA ASP A 43 45.25 30.28 33.31
C ASP A 43 44.52 31.57 33.67
N TYR A 44 44.22 31.77 34.95
CA TYR A 44 43.67 33.02 35.46
C TYR A 44 44.58 34.22 35.15
N LYS A 45 45.89 34.06 35.34
CA LYS A 45 46.89 35.09 34.99
C LYS A 45 46.98 35.32 33.49
N ALA A 46 46.79 34.28 32.68
CA ALA A 46 46.76 34.36 31.22
C ALA A 46 45.47 34.97 30.66
N GLY A 47 44.47 35.26 31.51
CA GLY A 47 43.21 35.90 31.12
C GLY A 47 42.03 34.95 30.94
N THR A 48 42.22 33.65 31.11
CA THR A 48 41.13 32.66 31.10
C THR A 48 40.58 32.53 32.51
N ARG A 49 39.29 32.83 32.72
CA ARG A 49 38.69 32.89 34.07
C ARG A 49 37.49 31.98 34.26
N SER A 50 37.03 31.36 33.18
CA SER A 50 35.92 30.40 33.16
C SER A 50 36.45 28.99 32.90
N PHE A 51 36.11 28.04 33.78
CA PHE A 51 36.68 26.71 33.84
C PHE A 51 35.61 25.63 34.01
N ASN A 52 35.79 24.51 33.32
CA ASN A 52 34.98 23.29 33.48
C ASN A 52 35.88 22.17 33.98
N ILE A 53 35.70 21.75 35.23
CA ILE A 53 36.42 20.62 35.82
C ILE A 53 35.65 19.33 35.47
N ILE A 54 36.19 18.54 34.57
CA ILE A 54 35.54 17.33 34.05
C ILE A 54 36.18 16.08 34.63
N GLY A 55 35.39 15.22 35.26
CA GLY A 55 35.88 13.91 35.68
C GLY A 55 34.75 12.97 36.06
N SER A 56 35.00 11.68 36.06
CA SER A 56 33.99 10.66 36.38
C SER A 56 33.35 10.86 37.76
N TYR A 57 32.21 10.21 38.02
CA TYR A 57 31.66 10.15 39.38
C TYR A 57 32.70 9.53 40.34
N GLY A 58 32.81 10.11 41.53
CA GLY A 58 33.69 9.61 42.60
C GLY A 58 35.15 10.04 42.51
N THR A 59 35.56 10.90 41.57
CA THR A 59 36.97 11.38 41.45
C THR A 59 37.34 12.53 42.40
N GLY A 60 36.48 12.91 43.35
CA GLY A 60 36.80 13.93 44.35
C GLY A 60 36.68 15.40 43.91
N LYS A 61 36.00 15.71 42.80
CA LYS A 61 35.79 17.10 42.30
C LYS A 61 35.20 18.06 43.35
N SER A 62 34.12 17.66 44.04
CA SER A 62 33.48 18.48 45.07
C SER A 62 34.40 18.70 46.27
N SER A 63 35.14 17.67 46.70
CA SER A 63 36.15 17.78 47.74
C SER A 63 37.30 18.71 47.33
N PHE A 64 37.69 18.70 46.05
CA PHE A 64 38.66 19.63 45.50
C PHE A 64 38.16 21.07 45.51
N LEU A 65 36.93 21.34 45.08
CA LEU A 65 36.32 22.68 45.15
C LEU A 65 36.30 23.20 46.58
N TRP A 66 35.99 22.35 47.55
CA TRP A 66 35.98 22.73 48.96
C TRP A 66 37.39 22.98 49.51
N ALA A 67 38.38 22.14 49.15
CA ALA A 67 39.77 22.39 49.48
C ALA A 67 40.30 23.68 48.83
N LEU A 68 39.88 23.97 47.59
CA LEU A 68 40.17 25.20 46.86
C LEU A 68 39.61 26.43 47.59
N GLU A 69 38.37 26.35 48.06
CA GLU A 69 37.72 27.41 48.84
C GLU A 69 38.51 27.73 50.12
N LYS A 70 38.85 26.70 50.92
CA LYS A 70 39.61 26.88 52.16
C LYS A 70 41.01 27.42 51.89
N ASN A 71 41.65 27.03 50.79
CA ASN A 71 42.99 27.50 50.39
C ASN A 71 42.97 28.97 49.92
N ILE A 72 42.02 29.34 49.04
CA ILE A 72 41.89 30.72 48.55
C ILE A 72 41.42 31.68 49.66
N SER A 73 40.58 31.21 50.58
CA SER A 73 40.12 31.99 51.74
C SER A 73 41.11 32.03 52.91
N GLN A 74 42.31 31.45 52.75
CA GLN A 74 43.36 31.37 53.78
C GLN A 74 42.92 30.68 55.10
N LYS A 75 41.91 29.81 55.04
CA LYS A 75 41.40 29.05 56.20
C LYS A 75 42.23 27.79 56.46
N HIS A 76 42.77 27.14 55.42
CA HIS A 76 43.64 25.96 55.53
C HIS A 76 44.52 25.80 54.27
N ASN A 77 45.79 25.44 54.43
CA ASN A 77 46.77 25.33 53.32
C ASN A 77 46.85 23.89 52.77
N TYR A 78 45.94 23.53 51.87
CA TYR A 78 46.01 22.24 51.15
C TYR A 78 46.96 22.28 49.93
N PHE A 79 47.06 23.45 49.29
CA PHE A 79 47.87 23.66 48.09
C PHE A 79 48.94 24.74 48.34
N ALA A 80 49.76 25.01 47.32
CA ALA A 80 50.79 26.04 47.42
C ALA A 80 50.18 27.44 47.68
N PRO A 81 50.85 28.30 48.46
CA PRO A 81 50.37 29.65 48.72
C PRO A 81 50.30 30.47 47.42
N LEU A 82 49.32 31.36 47.35
CA LEU A 82 48.95 32.08 46.13
C LEU A 82 49.93 33.18 45.72
N ASN A 83 51.00 33.46 46.48
CA ASN A 83 52.13 34.36 46.14
C ASN A 83 51.75 35.66 45.39
N GLY A 84 50.70 36.37 45.84
CA GLY A 84 50.27 37.63 45.21
C GLY A 84 49.68 37.50 43.80
N ALA A 85 49.30 36.28 43.36
CA ALA A 85 48.76 35.97 42.03
C ALA A 85 47.47 36.71 41.65
N PHE A 86 46.85 37.41 42.60
CA PHE A 86 45.55 38.06 42.46
C PHE A 86 45.62 39.56 42.73
N ASN A 87 46.55 40.29 42.09
CA ASN A 87 46.56 41.76 42.00
C ASN A 87 46.26 42.53 43.32
N GLY A 88 46.70 42.03 44.49
CA GLY A 88 46.56 42.73 45.77
C GLY A 88 45.20 42.70 46.48
N PHE A 89 44.27 41.80 46.11
CA PHE A 89 42.96 41.67 46.78
C PHE A 89 43.06 41.11 48.21
N LYS A 90 42.18 41.58 49.12
CA LYS A 90 42.14 41.21 50.55
C LYS A 90 41.48 39.86 50.83
N GLY A 91 40.80 39.27 49.84
CA GLY A 91 40.11 37.98 49.95
C GLY A 91 39.14 37.73 48.78
N PHE A 92 38.48 36.56 48.78
CA PHE A 92 37.48 36.18 47.78
C PHE A 92 36.15 35.85 48.45
N GLU A 93 35.07 36.19 47.76
CA GLU A 93 33.70 35.80 48.13
C GLU A 93 33.24 34.66 47.21
N PHE A 94 32.62 33.63 47.77
CA PHE A 94 32.14 32.46 47.02
C PHE A 94 30.64 32.56 46.74
N PHE A 95 30.29 32.60 45.47
CA PHE A 95 28.93 32.44 44.97
C PHE A 95 28.75 31.00 44.52
N ALA A 96 28.39 30.13 45.46
CA ALA A 96 28.25 28.70 45.24
C ALA A 96 26.81 28.33 44.84
N LEU A 97 26.71 27.45 43.84
CA LEU A 97 25.48 26.87 43.31
C LEU A 97 25.63 25.36 43.20
N LEU A 98 24.51 24.66 43.45
CA LEU A 98 24.40 23.23 43.24
C LEU A 98 23.51 22.96 42.03
N GLY A 99 23.94 22.02 41.19
CA GLY A 99 23.22 21.57 40.01
C GLY A 99 21.84 21.04 40.36
N GLU A 100 20.83 21.58 39.69
CA GLU A 100 19.44 21.14 39.79
C GLU A 100 18.85 21.04 38.38
N PHE A 101 17.89 20.13 38.16
CA PHE A 101 17.21 20.01 36.87
C PHE A 101 16.16 21.12 36.70
N ARG A 102 16.63 22.38 36.62
CA ARG A 102 15.83 23.60 36.42
C ARG A 102 16.62 24.62 35.62
N SER A 103 16.03 25.76 35.28
CA SER A 103 16.73 26.84 34.57
C SER A 103 17.92 27.38 35.38
N ILE A 104 19.08 27.54 34.74
CA ILE A 104 20.24 28.18 35.38
C ILE A 104 19.96 29.69 35.55
N ILE A 105 19.21 30.28 34.63
CA ILE A 105 18.83 31.70 34.66
C ILE A 105 17.96 31.98 35.89
N GLU A 106 16.93 31.17 36.13
CA GLU A 106 16.06 31.28 37.32
C GLU A 106 16.84 31.06 38.62
N THR A 107 17.80 30.13 38.61
CA THR A 107 18.62 29.83 39.78
C THR A 107 19.51 31.02 40.17
N PHE A 108 20.18 31.63 39.19
CA PHE A 108 20.97 32.85 39.39
C PHE A 108 20.08 34.00 39.83
N ALA A 109 18.92 34.20 39.19
CA ALA A 109 17.97 35.24 39.56
C ALA A 109 17.51 35.09 41.02
N LYS A 110 17.19 33.87 41.45
CA LYS A 110 16.78 33.59 42.83
C LYS A 110 17.87 33.93 43.84
N GLN A 111 19.12 33.52 43.60
CA GLN A 111 20.23 33.79 44.52
C GLN A 111 20.65 35.27 44.53
N LEU A 112 20.45 35.98 43.43
CA LEU A 112 20.67 37.43 43.33
C LEU A 112 19.48 38.28 43.80
N GLY A 113 18.39 37.65 44.30
CA GLY A 113 17.24 38.35 44.88
C GLY A 113 16.30 38.99 43.86
N LEU A 114 16.22 38.48 42.63
CA LEU A 114 15.37 39.01 41.54
C LEU A 114 13.93 38.45 41.51
N VAL A 115 13.53 37.64 42.50
CA VAL A 115 12.30 36.81 42.49
C VAL A 115 10.99 37.62 42.43
N ASP A 116 11.01 38.90 42.82
CA ASP A 116 9.82 39.76 42.84
C ASP A 116 9.41 40.34 41.46
N LYS A 117 10.20 40.12 40.41
CA LYS A 117 9.85 40.49 39.02
C LYS A 117 9.36 39.26 38.26
N ARG A 118 8.09 39.26 37.83
CA ARG A 118 7.49 38.14 37.06
C ARG A 118 8.13 37.91 35.69
N ASP A 119 8.78 38.93 35.11
CA ASP A 119 9.50 38.84 33.84
C ASP A 119 10.91 39.45 34.00
N PHE A 120 11.95 38.62 33.94
CA PHE A 120 13.35 39.05 33.89
C PHE A 120 14.07 38.39 32.71
N SER A 121 14.94 39.14 32.05
CA SER A 121 15.75 38.68 30.92
C SER A 121 17.16 38.26 31.37
N VAL A 122 17.90 37.56 30.48
CA VAL A 122 19.33 37.26 30.67
C VAL A 122 20.14 38.52 31.00
N VAL A 123 19.80 39.66 30.39
CA VAL A 123 20.46 40.94 30.63
C VAL A 123 20.24 41.44 32.06
N ASP A 124 19.02 41.28 32.60
CA ASP A 124 18.70 41.70 33.97
C ASP A 124 19.52 40.92 35.00
N VAL A 125 19.68 39.61 34.79
CA VAL A 125 20.47 38.74 35.68
C VAL A 125 21.95 39.13 35.65
N ILE A 126 22.52 39.35 34.46
CA ILE A 126 23.92 39.79 34.33
C ILE A 126 24.14 41.19 34.95
N GLN A 127 23.19 42.12 34.80
CA GLN A 127 23.28 43.44 35.42
C GLN A 127 23.25 43.38 36.95
N GLN A 128 22.44 42.50 37.54
CA GLN A 128 22.44 42.32 38.99
C GLN A 128 23.71 41.62 39.49
N LEU A 129 24.24 40.66 38.73
CA LEU A 129 25.55 40.07 39.01
C LEU A 129 26.66 41.12 38.97
N ASP A 130 26.61 42.07 38.02
CA ASP A 130 27.57 43.18 37.94
C ASP A 130 27.45 44.15 39.12
N LYS A 131 26.24 44.47 39.57
CA LYS A 131 26.04 45.25 40.81
C LYS A 131 26.61 44.52 42.04
N TYR A 132 26.34 43.22 42.17
CA TYR A 132 26.89 42.40 43.24
C TYR A 132 28.42 42.39 43.21
N TYR A 133 29.01 42.16 42.04
CA TYR A 133 30.46 42.19 41.86
C TYR A 133 31.09 43.57 42.19
N LYS A 134 30.50 44.67 41.73
CA LYS A 134 30.98 46.03 42.01
C LYS A 134 31.02 46.33 43.51
N SER A 135 30.04 45.84 44.27
CA SER A 135 30.04 45.97 45.74
C SER A 135 31.24 45.28 46.39
N LEU A 136 31.61 44.09 45.90
CA LEU A 136 32.78 43.33 46.37
C LEU A 136 34.10 43.97 45.94
N TYR A 137 34.16 44.45 44.69
CA TYR A 137 35.32 45.15 44.16
C TYR A 137 35.66 46.40 45.00
N ASN A 138 34.65 47.20 45.35
CA ASN A 138 34.82 48.37 46.23
C ASN A 138 35.30 47.98 47.64
N ALA A 139 34.96 46.78 48.11
CA ALA A 139 35.45 46.22 49.38
C ALA A 139 36.86 45.57 49.26
N GLY A 140 37.47 45.58 48.07
CA GLY A 140 38.77 44.95 47.82
C GLY A 140 38.72 43.43 47.84
N LYS A 141 37.56 42.83 47.48
CA LYS A 141 37.37 41.37 47.34
C LYS A 141 37.16 40.93 45.89
N GLY A 142 37.67 39.75 45.53
CA GLY A 142 37.33 39.06 44.29
C GLY A 142 36.07 38.20 44.43
N LEU A 143 35.53 37.71 43.32
CA LEU A 143 34.36 36.82 43.30
C LEU A 143 34.73 35.45 42.71
N VAL A 144 34.29 34.36 43.34
CA VAL A 144 34.39 33.00 42.79
C VAL A 144 32.99 32.44 42.63
N ILE A 145 32.53 32.32 41.39
CA ILE A 145 31.28 31.65 41.04
C ILE A 145 31.59 30.17 40.87
N VAL A 146 30.99 29.32 41.70
CA VAL A 146 31.20 27.86 41.65
C VAL A 146 29.85 27.18 41.39
N ILE A 147 29.79 26.32 40.37
CA ILE A 147 28.62 25.47 40.11
C ILE A 147 29.04 24.00 40.20
N ASP A 148 28.69 23.33 41.29
CA ASP A 148 28.88 21.89 41.42
C ASP A 148 27.74 21.13 40.73
N GLU A 149 28.00 19.98 40.11
CA GLU A 149 27.02 19.21 39.30
C GLU A 149 26.37 20.02 38.16
N PHE A 150 27.16 20.86 37.48
CA PHE A 150 26.68 21.72 36.39
C PHE A 150 25.98 20.95 35.25
N GLY A 151 26.25 19.65 35.13
CA GLY A 151 25.60 18.75 34.18
C GLY A 151 24.08 18.74 34.28
N LYS A 152 23.50 18.93 35.47
CA LYS A 152 22.03 18.96 35.63
C LYS A 152 21.39 20.20 34.97
N PHE A 153 22.08 21.33 35.00
CA PHE A 153 21.66 22.53 34.25
C PHE A 153 21.80 22.32 32.74
N LEU A 154 22.87 21.65 32.30
CA LEU A 154 23.06 21.30 30.89
C LEU A 154 22.01 20.28 30.39
N GLU A 155 21.64 19.29 31.21
CA GLU A 155 20.57 18.34 30.89
C GLU A 155 19.21 19.04 30.78
N TYR A 156 18.91 19.97 31.69
CA TYR A 156 17.71 20.79 31.63
C TYR A 156 17.72 21.68 30.37
N ALA A 157 18.84 22.35 30.10
CA ALA A 157 19.03 23.18 28.91
C ALA A 157 18.80 22.38 27.64
N ALA A 158 19.42 21.20 27.51
CA ALA A 158 19.29 20.35 26.33
C ALA A 158 17.85 19.86 26.09
N LYS A 159 17.05 19.66 27.15
CA LYS A 159 15.68 19.13 27.03
C LYS A 159 14.61 20.20 26.84
N ASN A 160 14.77 21.39 27.43
CA ASN A 160 13.68 22.36 27.53
C ASN A 160 13.89 23.60 26.65
N ASN A 161 15.05 24.28 26.76
CA ASN A 161 15.29 25.51 26.02
C ASN A 161 16.79 25.74 25.76
N PRO A 162 17.41 24.97 24.84
CA PRO A 162 18.86 24.96 24.66
C PRO A 162 19.42 26.34 24.31
N GLU A 163 18.73 27.10 23.44
CA GLU A 163 19.22 28.38 22.94
C GLU A 163 19.30 29.44 24.05
N ASN A 164 18.23 29.61 24.84
CA ASN A 164 18.18 30.64 25.88
C ASN A 164 19.13 30.34 27.06
N GLU A 165 19.18 29.09 27.52
CA GLU A 165 20.04 28.68 28.63
C GLU A 165 21.53 28.73 28.23
N LEU A 166 21.89 28.29 27.00
CA LEU A 166 23.25 28.41 26.48
C LEU A 166 23.65 29.87 26.24
N TYR A 167 22.72 30.70 25.78
CA TYR A 167 22.96 32.13 25.63
C TYR A 167 23.32 32.78 26.97
N PHE A 168 22.64 32.42 28.06
CA PHE A 168 23.02 32.87 29.41
C PHE A 168 24.44 32.40 29.80
N ILE A 169 24.76 31.12 29.60
CA ILE A 169 26.10 30.57 29.92
C ILE A 169 27.19 31.30 29.10
N GLN A 170 26.92 31.58 27.82
CA GLN A 170 27.79 32.39 26.97
C GLN A 170 27.99 33.79 27.54
N GLN A 171 26.90 34.51 27.85
CA GLN A 171 26.98 35.88 28.40
C GLN A 171 27.72 35.90 29.74
N LEU A 172 27.51 34.90 30.59
CA LEU A 172 28.20 34.76 31.87
C LEU A 172 29.71 34.52 31.67
N ALA A 173 30.09 33.59 30.77
CA ALA A 173 31.49 33.31 30.48
C ALA A 173 32.21 34.53 29.87
N GLU A 174 31.57 35.25 28.95
CA GLU A 174 32.09 36.50 28.37
C GLU A 174 32.23 37.60 29.43
N TYR A 175 31.26 37.73 30.33
CA TYR A 175 31.30 38.69 31.43
C TYR A 175 32.46 38.41 32.41
N VAL A 176 32.73 37.14 32.71
CA VAL A 176 33.77 36.69 33.67
C VAL A 176 35.17 36.71 33.05
N ASN A 177 35.32 36.37 31.77
CA ASN A 177 36.61 36.35 31.07
C ASN A 177 37.18 37.76 30.77
N ASP A 178 36.47 38.84 31.11
CA ASP A 178 36.99 40.21 31.03
C ASP A 178 38.17 40.39 32.00
N GLN A 179 39.37 40.63 31.46
CA GLN A 179 40.61 40.77 32.23
C GLN A 179 40.56 41.87 33.30
N ARG A 180 39.64 42.84 33.17
CA ARG A 180 39.44 43.91 34.16
C ARG A 180 38.65 43.46 35.39
N LYS A 181 37.93 42.33 35.34
CA LYS A 181 37.07 41.84 36.42
C LYS A 181 37.66 40.64 37.14
N ASN A 182 38.01 40.79 38.42
CA ASN A 182 38.58 39.71 39.23
C ASN A 182 37.51 38.70 39.68
N ILE A 183 37.02 37.91 38.73
CA ILE A 183 35.99 36.89 38.92
C ILE A 183 36.55 35.54 38.44
N PHE A 184 36.33 34.48 39.20
CA PHE A 184 36.48 33.10 38.74
C PHE A 184 35.11 32.52 38.44
N PHE A 185 34.99 31.75 37.38
CA PHE A 185 33.83 30.90 37.13
C PHE A 185 34.30 29.45 36.99
N ILE A 186 33.91 28.58 37.92
CA ILE A 186 34.35 27.19 37.98
C ILE A 186 33.13 26.30 38.04
N THR A 187 33.02 25.35 37.11
CA THR A 187 31.96 24.34 37.10
C THR A 187 32.52 22.93 37.22
N THR A 188 31.71 21.96 37.65
CA THR A 188 32.07 20.54 37.63
C THR A 188 31.12 19.72 36.77
N LEU A 189 31.68 18.79 36.00
CA LEU A 189 30.95 17.90 35.09
C LEU A 189 31.41 16.45 35.24
N HIS A 190 30.50 15.50 34.98
CA HIS A 190 30.77 14.06 35.07
C HIS A 190 31.25 13.43 33.75
N GLN A 191 30.86 14.06 32.66
CA GLN A 191 31.24 13.73 31.30
C GLN A 191 31.62 15.03 30.58
N ASP A 192 32.19 14.91 29.39
CA ASP A 192 32.51 16.06 28.54
C ASP A 192 31.29 17.00 28.39
N PHE A 193 31.52 18.31 28.23
CA PHE A 193 30.45 19.28 28.02
C PHE A 193 29.54 18.88 26.84
N ASN A 194 30.10 18.28 25.78
CA ASN A 194 29.36 17.77 24.61
C ASN A 194 28.68 16.42 24.88
N GLY A 195 29.02 15.72 25.95
CA GLY A 195 28.30 14.52 26.39
C GLY A 195 26.82 14.80 26.69
N TYR A 196 26.49 16.05 27.02
CA TYR A 196 25.14 16.53 27.29
C TYR A 196 24.39 17.02 26.04
N SER A 197 25.04 17.11 24.87
CA SER A 197 24.45 17.58 23.61
C SER A 197 24.04 16.47 22.63
N ARG A 198 24.11 15.19 23.05
CA ARG A 198 23.86 14.01 22.17
C ARG A 198 22.50 14.00 21.49
N ASN A 199 21.47 14.56 22.13
CA ASN A 199 20.11 14.61 21.60
C ASN A 199 19.78 15.94 20.89
N LEU A 200 20.75 16.85 20.75
CA LEU A 200 20.56 18.16 20.12
C LEU A 200 20.78 18.11 18.61
N THR A 201 20.17 19.06 17.90
CA THR A 201 20.40 19.22 16.46
C THR A 201 21.83 19.65 16.17
N LYS A 202 22.34 19.43 14.95
CA LYS A 202 23.71 19.82 14.58
C LYS A 202 23.97 21.33 14.74
N THR A 203 22.97 22.17 14.50
CA THR A 203 23.06 23.63 14.72
C THR A 203 23.17 23.96 16.20
N GLN A 204 22.35 23.31 17.04
CA GLN A 204 22.43 23.48 18.49
C GLN A 204 23.72 22.90 19.07
N GLN A 205 24.23 21.78 18.53
CA GLN A 205 25.54 21.23 18.87
C GLN A 205 26.67 22.19 18.51
N ASN A 206 26.59 22.87 17.35
CA ASN A 206 27.56 23.90 17.00
C ASN A 206 27.50 25.11 17.97
N GLU A 207 26.31 25.55 18.38
CA GLU A 207 26.18 26.59 19.43
C GLU A 207 26.69 26.10 20.79
N TRP A 208 26.46 24.82 21.10
CA TRP A 208 26.99 24.14 22.27
C TRP A 208 28.52 24.12 22.26
N ASP A 209 29.14 23.78 21.14
CA ASP A 209 30.59 23.79 20.92
C ASP A 209 31.17 25.20 21.02
N LYS A 210 30.47 26.21 20.50
CA LYS A 210 30.86 27.62 20.64
C LYS A 210 30.85 28.07 22.10
N VAL A 211 29.81 27.71 22.85
CA VAL A 211 29.71 28.03 24.29
C VAL A 211 30.79 27.29 25.05
N LYS A 212 30.96 25.98 24.80
CA LYS A 212 32.04 25.15 25.35
C LYS A 212 33.41 25.82 25.18
N GLY A 213 33.71 26.34 23.98
CA GLY A 213 34.98 27.00 23.70
C GLY A 213 35.31 28.22 24.60
N ARG A 214 34.31 28.78 25.30
CA ARG A 214 34.49 29.91 26.24
C ARG A 214 34.81 29.46 27.67
N LEU A 215 34.66 28.17 27.97
CA LEU A 215 34.98 27.57 29.27
C LEU A 215 36.16 26.61 29.07
N LYS A 216 37.28 26.88 29.73
CA LYS A 216 38.46 26.02 29.60
C LYS A 216 38.23 24.72 30.35
N GLU A 217 38.24 23.61 29.62
CA GLU A 217 38.12 22.28 30.18
C GLU A 217 39.41 21.85 30.87
N ILE A 218 39.29 21.36 32.11
CA ILE A 218 40.37 20.80 32.89
C ILE A 218 39.96 19.41 33.34
N THR A 219 40.71 18.40 32.91
CA THR A 219 40.44 17.00 33.24
C THR A 219 40.83 16.71 34.70
N PHE A 220 39.89 16.13 35.45
CA PHE A 220 39.99 15.72 36.86
C PHE A 220 39.72 14.22 37.01
N ASN A 221 40.29 13.42 36.10
CA ASN A 221 40.33 11.98 36.22
C ASN A 221 41.69 11.59 36.78
N GLU A 222 41.69 10.84 37.87
CA GLU A 222 42.92 10.27 38.41
C GLU A 222 43.40 9.13 37.50
N PRO A 223 44.68 9.13 37.09
CA PRO A 223 45.27 7.99 36.40
C PRO A 223 45.12 6.71 37.24
N VAL A 224 44.92 5.57 36.58
CA VAL A 224 44.74 4.25 37.22
C VAL A 224 45.91 3.91 38.13
N GLU A 225 47.08 4.36 37.72
CA GLU A 225 48.32 4.24 38.44
C GLU A 225 48.27 4.94 39.80
N GLN A 226 47.66 6.13 39.88
CA GLN A 226 47.49 6.86 41.13
C GLN A 226 46.47 6.18 42.05
N LEU A 227 45.42 5.59 41.48
CA LEU A 227 44.46 4.78 42.22
C LEU A 227 45.11 3.55 42.84
N LEU A 228 45.92 2.84 42.05
CA LEU A 228 46.69 1.70 42.54
C LEU A 228 47.70 2.15 43.61
N PHE A 229 48.27 3.35 43.48
CA PHE A 229 49.23 3.90 44.45
C PHE A 229 48.55 4.17 45.79
N LEU A 230 47.40 4.84 45.75
CA LEU A 230 46.56 5.10 46.91
C LEU A 230 46.12 3.79 47.58
N ALA A 231 45.76 2.77 46.80
CA ALA A 231 45.46 1.43 47.32
C ALA A 231 46.69 0.80 48.02
N SER A 232 47.89 0.89 47.41
CA SER A 232 49.12 0.35 48.00
C SER A 232 49.48 1.01 49.35
N GLU A 233 49.32 2.33 49.46
CA GLU A 233 49.58 3.07 50.70
C GLU A 233 48.56 2.73 51.78
N ARG A 234 47.32 2.42 51.39
CA ARG A 234 46.28 2.00 52.32
C ARG A 234 46.47 0.55 52.79
N LEU A 235 46.76 -0.37 51.88
CA LEU A 235 47.01 -1.79 52.19
C LEU A 235 48.25 -1.98 53.06
N SER A 236 49.32 -1.23 52.80
CA SER A 236 50.53 -1.25 53.63
C SER A 236 50.25 -0.86 55.09
N LYS A 237 49.31 0.06 55.34
CA LYS A 237 48.85 0.41 56.70
C LYS A 237 48.02 -0.69 57.35
N LEU A 238 47.25 -1.45 56.57
CA LEU A 238 46.41 -2.54 57.06
C LEU A 238 47.21 -3.84 57.33
N ARG A 239 48.41 -3.99 56.75
CA ARG A 239 49.34 -5.13 56.96
C ARG A 239 48.68 -6.51 56.78
N LEU A 240 47.92 -6.68 55.71
CA LEU A 240 47.07 -7.85 55.49
C LEU A 240 47.77 -9.08 54.85
N GLY A 241 48.99 -8.96 54.30
CA GLY A 241 49.64 -10.04 53.54
C GLY A 241 51.10 -10.31 53.92
N VAL A 242 51.56 -11.55 53.64
CA VAL A 242 52.95 -12.01 53.86
C VAL A 242 53.56 -12.43 52.52
N ARG A 243 54.85 -12.19 52.34
CA ARG A 243 55.58 -12.55 51.12
C ARG A 243 55.77 -14.06 51.01
N ASP A 244 55.31 -14.64 49.90
CA ASP A 244 55.51 -16.06 49.57
C ASP A 244 56.89 -16.36 48.96
N LYS A 245 57.32 -17.63 49.04
CA LYS A 245 58.58 -18.15 48.49
C LYS A 245 58.67 -17.99 46.96
N ASN A 246 57.55 -18.06 46.24
CA ASN A 246 57.52 -17.93 44.78
C ASN A 246 57.28 -16.50 44.29
N PHE A 247 57.16 -15.51 45.18
CA PHE A 247 56.89 -14.09 44.83
C PHE A 247 57.82 -13.55 43.73
N SER A 248 59.14 -13.80 43.84
CA SER A 248 60.10 -13.32 42.83
C SER A 248 59.92 -14.01 41.46
N ARG A 249 59.50 -15.29 41.44
CA ARG A 249 59.27 -16.04 40.21
C ARG A 249 57.99 -15.58 39.53
N LEU A 250 56.92 -15.39 40.30
CA LEU A 250 55.66 -14.83 39.81
C LEU A 250 55.84 -13.41 39.24
N PHE A 251 56.57 -12.54 39.96
CA PHE A 251 56.87 -11.19 39.47
C PHE A 251 57.63 -11.22 38.13
N LYS A 252 58.65 -12.08 38.01
CA LYS A 252 59.43 -12.22 36.77
C LYS A 252 58.59 -12.77 35.61
N SER A 253 57.73 -13.75 35.87
CA SER A 253 56.78 -14.27 34.86
C SER A 253 55.87 -13.18 34.31
N ILE A 254 55.36 -12.30 35.18
CA ILE A 254 54.52 -11.15 34.81
C ILE A 254 55.31 -10.12 33.96
N GLU A 255 56.59 -9.90 34.29
CA GLU A 255 57.51 -9.01 33.57
C GLU A 255 57.81 -9.53 32.16
N ASP A 256 58.28 -10.78 32.05
CA ASP A 256 58.69 -11.43 30.81
C ASP A 256 57.52 -11.53 29.82
N ALA A 257 56.32 -11.82 30.33
CA ALA A 257 55.09 -11.87 29.56
C ALA A 257 54.50 -10.48 29.24
N LYS A 258 55.02 -9.38 29.81
CA LYS A 258 54.53 -7.99 29.60
C LYS A 258 53.02 -7.83 29.80
N VAL A 259 52.46 -8.63 30.70
CA VAL A 259 51.02 -8.73 30.98
C VAL A 259 50.52 -7.64 31.91
N PHE A 260 51.41 -7.02 32.69
CA PHE A 260 51.03 -5.92 33.57
C PHE A 260 50.61 -4.68 32.75
N PRO A 261 49.40 -4.13 32.98
CA PRO A 261 48.88 -3.06 32.14
C PRO A 261 49.44 -1.66 32.48
N LEU A 262 50.07 -1.47 33.65
CA LEU A 262 50.46 -0.16 34.19
C LEU A 262 52.00 0.01 34.28
N LYS A 263 52.69 0.06 33.13
CA LYS A 263 54.16 -0.11 33.04
C LYS A 263 54.99 0.81 33.95
N ASP A 264 54.59 2.06 34.13
CA ASP A 264 55.36 3.06 34.90
C ASP A 264 55.45 2.75 36.41
N TYR A 265 54.60 1.84 36.90
CA TYR A 265 54.52 1.44 38.31
C TYR A 265 54.95 -0.01 38.53
N PHE A 266 55.57 -0.62 37.51
CA PHE A 266 56.06 -1.99 37.60
C PHE A 266 57.40 -2.06 38.37
N SER A 267 57.33 -2.19 39.70
CA SER A 267 58.51 -2.43 40.52
C SER A 267 58.25 -3.46 41.62
N LYS A 268 59.31 -4.18 42.00
CA LYS A 268 59.23 -5.19 43.07
C LYS A 268 58.81 -4.59 44.42
N SER A 269 59.32 -3.40 44.74
CA SER A 269 58.96 -2.67 45.97
C SER A 269 57.48 -2.29 46.03
N TYR A 270 56.89 -1.99 44.87
CA TYR A 270 55.49 -1.62 44.76
C TYR A 270 54.57 -2.85 44.84
N ALA A 271 54.98 -3.95 44.20
CA ALA A 271 54.29 -5.23 44.33
C ALA A 271 54.22 -5.73 45.79
N GLU A 272 55.27 -5.49 46.60
CA GLU A 272 55.27 -5.82 48.03
C GLU A 272 54.25 -5.00 48.84
N LYS A 273 54.05 -3.72 48.51
CA LYS A 273 53.05 -2.85 49.15
C LYS A 273 51.59 -3.23 48.82
N LEU A 274 51.38 -4.00 47.74
CA LEU A 274 50.06 -4.42 47.28
C LEU A 274 49.60 -5.75 47.90
N LEU A 275 50.44 -6.44 48.67
CA LEU A 275 50.04 -7.67 49.37
C LEU A 275 48.81 -7.43 50.26
N PRO A 276 47.82 -8.34 50.26
CA PRO A 276 47.86 -9.73 49.76
C PRO A 276 47.46 -9.95 48.28
N PHE A 277 47.33 -8.92 47.45
CA PHE A 277 47.10 -9.12 46.02
C PHE A 277 48.32 -9.74 45.32
N ASP A 278 48.07 -10.52 44.26
CA ASP A 278 49.07 -10.63 43.21
C ASP A 278 49.07 -9.34 42.36
N MET A 279 50.23 -8.95 41.84
CA MET A 279 50.37 -7.65 41.17
C MET A 279 49.40 -7.47 40.00
N LEU A 280 49.07 -8.55 39.27
CA LEU A 280 48.12 -8.50 38.15
C LEU A 280 46.69 -8.29 38.62
N SER A 281 46.26 -8.98 39.67
CA SER A 281 44.92 -8.89 40.23
C SER A 281 44.62 -7.50 40.78
N ALA A 282 45.59 -6.85 41.43
CA ALA A 282 45.44 -5.48 41.91
C ALA A 282 45.22 -4.50 40.74
N ALA A 283 46.02 -4.63 39.67
CA ALA A 283 45.87 -3.80 38.49
C ALA A 283 44.57 -4.06 37.72
N VAL A 284 44.21 -5.33 37.50
CA VAL A 284 42.98 -5.70 36.80
C VAL A 284 41.75 -5.26 37.58
N LEU A 285 41.74 -5.44 38.91
CA LEU A 285 40.64 -4.94 39.74
C LEU A 285 40.54 -3.42 39.67
N THR A 286 41.66 -2.70 39.78
CA THR A 286 41.67 -1.23 39.70
C THR A 286 41.14 -0.75 38.35
N LEU A 287 41.57 -1.37 37.24
CA LEU A 287 41.05 -1.08 35.90
C LEU A 287 39.57 -1.43 35.74
N ALA A 288 39.12 -2.55 36.32
CA ALA A 288 37.73 -2.96 36.27
C ALA A 288 36.83 -2.02 37.08
N LEU A 289 37.26 -1.59 38.26
CA LEU A 289 36.53 -0.64 39.10
C LEU A 289 36.53 0.77 38.50
N GLN A 290 37.57 1.12 37.73
CA GLN A 290 37.58 2.35 36.94
C GLN A 290 36.53 2.31 35.81
N LYS A 291 36.43 1.16 35.12
CA LYS A 291 35.53 1.00 33.97
C LYS A 291 34.08 0.70 34.34
N TYR A 292 33.83 -0.06 35.40
CA TYR A 292 32.50 -0.56 35.77
C TYR A 292 31.96 0.02 37.09
N GLY A 293 32.83 0.64 37.90
CA GLY A 293 32.51 1.20 39.21
C GLY A 293 32.65 2.72 39.27
N GLN A 294 32.68 3.26 40.49
CA GLN A 294 32.84 4.71 40.74
C GLN A 294 34.31 5.07 41.00
N ASN A 295 35.25 4.44 40.28
CA ASN A 295 36.69 4.64 40.40
C ASN A 295 37.19 4.48 41.85
N GLU A 296 37.71 5.55 42.46
CA GLU A 296 38.37 5.54 43.77
C GLU A 296 37.42 5.03 44.86
N ARG A 297 36.15 5.46 44.83
CA ARG A 297 35.17 5.10 45.86
C ARG A 297 34.95 3.59 45.91
N SER A 298 34.86 2.95 44.74
CA SER A 298 34.70 1.50 44.64
C SER A 298 35.95 0.77 45.13
N LEU A 299 37.15 1.27 44.80
CA LEU A 299 38.41 0.65 45.22
C LEU A 299 38.63 0.76 46.73
N PHE A 300 38.40 1.92 47.33
CA PHE A 300 38.50 2.10 48.78
C PHE A 300 37.39 1.37 49.53
N SER A 301 36.16 1.37 48.99
CA SER A 301 35.08 0.55 49.55
C SER A 301 35.46 -0.93 49.55
N PHE A 302 36.06 -1.44 48.48
CA PHE A 302 36.55 -2.82 48.42
C PHE A 302 37.60 -3.10 49.52
N ILE A 303 38.59 -2.22 49.68
CA ILE A 303 39.67 -2.38 50.68
C ILE A 303 39.14 -2.30 52.12
N GLU A 304 38.15 -1.44 52.38
CA GLU A 304 37.60 -1.22 53.72
C GLU A 304 36.45 -2.15 54.09
N SER A 305 35.71 -2.66 53.11
CA SER A 305 34.55 -3.53 53.34
C SER A 305 34.92 -4.88 53.95
N ASN A 306 33.98 -5.44 54.73
CA ASN A 306 34.03 -6.82 55.21
C ASN A 306 33.13 -7.72 54.34
N ASP A 307 33.28 -7.64 53.01
CA ASP A 307 32.54 -8.47 52.05
C ASP A 307 33.13 -9.89 52.01
N HIS A 308 32.29 -10.90 51.85
CA HIS A 308 32.63 -12.34 51.77
C HIS A 308 33.48 -12.74 50.55
N LEU A 309 33.66 -11.82 49.59
CA LEU A 309 34.59 -11.93 48.45
C LEU A 309 35.63 -10.79 48.44
N GLY A 310 35.70 -10.02 49.52
CA GLY A 310 36.60 -8.90 49.71
C GLY A 310 38.02 -9.31 50.08
N ILE A 311 38.95 -8.35 50.07
CA ILE A 311 40.37 -8.62 50.38
C ILE A 311 40.63 -9.06 51.83
N LYS A 312 39.71 -8.77 52.74
CA LYS A 312 39.81 -9.16 54.16
C LYS A 312 39.36 -10.60 54.42
N ASP A 313 38.58 -11.20 53.50
CA ASP A 313 38.08 -12.57 53.59
C ASP A 313 38.89 -13.53 52.70
N ILE A 314 40.19 -13.29 52.55
CA ILE A 314 41.07 -14.26 51.86
C ILE A 314 41.04 -15.55 52.67
N ASN A 315 40.28 -16.52 52.14
CA ASN A 315 40.27 -17.89 52.58
C ASN A 315 41.71 -18.33 52.83
N GLN A 316 42.00 -18.84 54.04
CA GLN A 316 43.35 -19.27 54.49
C GLN A 316 44.04 -20.33 53.59
N LYS A 317 43.39 -20.73 52.48
CA LYS A 317 43.87 -21.69 51.47
C LYS A 317 44.57 -21.04 50.25
N ALA A 318 44.40 -19.74 50.00
CA ALA A 318 44.99 -19.06 48.83
C ALA A 318 46.13 -18.12 49.25
N THR A 319 47.27 -18.24 48.56
CA THR A 319 48.48 -17.43 48.83
C THR A 319 48.31 -15.95 48.47
N TYR A 320 47.53 -15.66 47.44
CA TYR A 320 47.25 -14.31 46.94
C TYR A 320 45.75 -14.14 46.69
N TYR A 321 45.26 -12.90 46.83
CA TYR A 321 44.03 -12.50 46.14
C TYR A 321 44.38 -12.41 44.65
N ASN A 322 43.89 -13.34 43.84
CA ASN A 322 44.31 -13.52 42.45
C ASN A 322 43.17 -13.22 41.45
N LEU A 323 43.41 -13.40 40.15
CA LEU A 323 42.43 -13.07 39.11
C LEU A 323 41.13 -13.90 39.18
N ASN A 324 41.15 -15.12 39.74
CA ASN A 324 39.91 -15.84 40.01
C ASN A 324 39.06 -15.09 41.04
N CYS A 325 39.66 -14.64 42.14
CA CYS A 325 38.99 -13.86 43.18
C CYS A 325 38.44 -12.55 42.62
N VAL A 326 39.20 -11.86 41.76
CA VAL A 326 38.76 -10.63 41.09
C VAL A 326 37.53 -10.88 40.22
N TYR A 327 37.51 -11.96 39.43
CA TYR A 327 36.34 -12.30 38.61
C TYR A 327 35.10 -12.53 39.50
N ASP A 328 35.25 -13.33 40.56
CA ASP A 328 34.15 -13.69 41.47
C ASP A 328 33.59 -12.45 42.19
N TYR A 329 34.47 -11.54 42.62
CA TYR A 329 34.05 -10.27 43.21
C TYR A 329 33.31 -9.37 42.20
N LEU A 330 33.83 -9.24 40.97
CA LEU A 330 33.23 -8.40 39.95
C LEU A 330 31.86 -8.92 39.50
N ILE A 331 31.74 -10.24 39.30
CA ILE A 331 30.47 -10.83 38.88
C ILE A 331 29.42 -10.74 40.00
N HIS A 332 29.81 -10.92 41.27
CA HIS A 332 28.88 -10.78 42.40
C HIS A 332 28.38 -9.34 42.57
N ASN A 333 29.29 -8.38 42.60
CA ASN A 333 28.96 -7.00 42.97
C ASN A 333 28.53 -6.11 41.79
N TYR A 334 28.83 -6.50 40.55
CA TYR A 334 28.52 -5.73 39.34
C TYR A 334 27.73 -6.54 38.29
N TYR A 335 27.07 -7.65 38.67
CA TYR A 335 26.34 -8.54 37.75
C TYR A 335 25.41 -7.79 36.78
N SER A 336 24.56 -6.91 37.31
CA SER A 336 23.54 -6.18 36.54
C SER A 336 24.16 -5.32 35.43
N PHE A 337 25.29 -4.68 35.71
CA PHE A 337 26.01 -3.90 34.71
C PHE A 337 26.74 -4.81 33.71
N LEU A 338 27.45 -5.83 34.19
CA LEU A 338 28.26 -6.73 33.36
C LEU A 338 27.44 -7.56 32.37
N THR A 339 26.15 -7.77 32.65
CA THR A 339 25.19 -8.53 31.80
C THR A 339 24.34 -7.65 30.89
N THR A 340 24.47 -6.33 30.96
CA THR A 340 23.69 -5.42 30.14
C THR A 340 24.40 -5.11 28.81
N LYS A 341 23.64 -5.05 27.71
CA LYS A 341 24.16 -4.76 26.34
C LYS A 341 24.85 -3.40 26.20
N TYR A 342 24.66 -2.48 27.15
CA TYR A 342 25.34 -1.19 27.22
C TYR A 342 26.80 -1.28 27.71
N ASN A 343 27.22 -2.42 28.28
CA ASN A 343 28.61 -2.63 28.69
C ASN A 343 29.51 -2.78 27.44
N PRO A 344 30.58 -1.97 27.28
CA PRO A 344 31.48 -2.07 26.13
C PRO A 344 32.20 -3.41 26.04
N HIS A 345 32.26 -4.18 27.14
CA HIS A 345 32.84 -5.51 27.16
C HIS A 345 31.79 -6.63 27.29
N TYR A 346 30.52 -6.37 26.93
CA TYR A 346 29.43 -7.33 27.07
C TYR A 346 29.73 -8.67 26.40
N THR A 347 30.27 -8.66 25.18
CA THR A 347 30.60 -9.86 24.42
C THR A 347 31.71 -10.67 25.08
N GLN A 348 32.78 -10.01 25.58
CA GLN A 348 33.87 -10.69 26.27
C GLN A 348 33.42 -11.30 27.61
N TRP A 349 32.54 -10.63 28.36
CA TRP A 349 31.95 -11.20 29.59
C TRP A 349 30.99 -12.34 29.31
N ALA A 350 30.21 -12.27 28.22
CA ALA A 350 29.41 -13.38 27.75
C ALA A 350 30.31 -14.59 27.38
N ALA A 351 31.42 -14.34 26.69
CA ALA A 351 32.40 -15.37 26.34
C ALA A 351 32.99 -16.08 27.53
N ILE A 352 33.30 -15.37 28.62
CA ILE A 352 33.79 -15.99 29.85
C ILE A 352 32.72 -16.91 30.46
N ARG A 353 31.45 -16.47 30.52
CA ARG A 353 30.35 -17.29 31.05
C ARG A 353 30.10 -18.53 30.20
N THR A 354 29.99 -18.37 28.89
CA THR A 354 29.82 -19.49 27.95
C THR A 354 30.99 -20.46 28.03
N ALA A 355 32.22 -19.96 28.16
CA ALA A 355 33.40 -20.82 28.33
C ALA A 355 33.38 -21.58 29.66
N ILE A 356 32.94 -20.97 30.77
CA ILE A 356 32.77 -21.64 32.06
C ILE A 356 31.71 -22.74 31.98
N GLU A 357 30.53 -22.45 31.42
CA GLU A 357 29.46 -23.43 31.22
C GLU A 357 29.94 -24.63 30.37
N ARG A 358 30.74 -24.36 29.33
CA ARG A 358 31.37 -25.40 28.51
C ARG A 358 32.42 -26.21 29.27
N VAL A 359 33.18 -25.59 30.18
CA VAL A 359 34.10 -26.34 31.06
C VAL A 359 33.32 -27.28 31.97
N GLU A 360 32.26 -26.79 32.62
CA GLU A 360 31.41 -27.57 33.53
C GLU A 360 30.70 -28.73 32.82
N GLY A 361 30.34 -28.56 31.55
CA GLY A 361 29.70 -29.62 30.75
C GLY A 361 30.65 -30.69 30.19
N VAL A 362 31.93 -30.37 29.98
CA VAL A 362 32.87 -31.26 29.24
C VAL A 362 33.98 -31.83 30.13
N PHE A 363 34.39 -31.15 31.20
CA PHE A 363 35.39 -31.65 32.14
C PHE A 363 34.75 -32.56 33.21
N LYS A 364 35.35 -33.73 33.44
CA LYS A 364 34.93 -34.68 34.50
C LYS A 364 35.72 -34.54 35.80
N GLU A 365 36.98 -34.11 35.70
CA GLU A 365 37.91 -33.89 36.81
C GLU A 365 38.60 -32.53 36.64
N ASN A 366 39.11 -31.93 37.72
CA ASN A 366 39.80 -30.63 37.72
C ASN A 366 38.97 -29.45 37.18
N ILE A 367 37.63 -29.52 37.30
CA ILE A 367 36.70 -28.48 36.84
C ILE A 367 37.04 -27.13 37.46
N THR A 368 37.28 -27.09 38.77
CA THR A 368 37.62 -25.87 39.51
C THR A 368 38.88 -25.19 38.99
N ASP A 369 39.92 -25.96 38.69
CA ASP A 369 41.19 -25.43 38.17
C ASP A 369 41.08 -25.00 36.70
N ALA A 370 40.27 -25.68 35.89
CA ALA A 370 39.93 -25.24 34.54
C ALA A 370 39.16 -23.92 34.53
N VAL A 371 38.18 -23.76 35.42
CA VAL A 371 37.42 -22.51 35.58
C VAL A 371 38.33 -21.35 36.00
N LYS A 372 39.28 -21.57 36.93
CA LYS A 372 40.27 -20.53 37.32
C LYS A 372 41.09 -20.04 36.12
N LEU A 373 41.52 -20.95 35.23
CA LEU A 373 42.27 -20.59 34.02
C LEU A 373 41.40 -19.84 33.00
N VAL A 374 40.16 -20.26 32.79
CA VAL A 374 39.22 -19.57 31.88
C VAL A 374 38.95 -18.14 32.35
N LYS A 375 38.68 -17.93 33.66
CA LYS A 375 38.51 -16.59 34.23
C LYS A 375 39.75 -15.72 34.05
N THR A 376 40.93 -16.30 34.27
CA THR A 376 42.22 -15.62 34.10
C THR A 376 42.44 -15.19 32.65
N ILE A 377 42.27 -16.10 31.70
CA ILE A 377 42.40 -15.81 30.26
C ILE A 377 41.40 -14.74 29.84
N GLY A 378 40.14 -14.87 30.29
CA GLY A 378 39.08 -13.90 30.03
C GLY A 378 39.41 -12.49 30.49
N LEU A 379 39.74 -12.33 31.78
CA LEU A 379 40.06 -11.03 32.36
C LEU A 379 41.31 -10.41 31.72
N LEU A 380 42.36 -11.19 31.46
CA LEU A 380 43.57 -10.68 30.81
C LEU A 380 43.32 -10.30 29.35
N ASN A 381 42.42 -10.97 28.63
CA ASN A 381 42.02 -10.53 27.29
C ASN A 381 41.25 -9.20 27.29
N ILE A 382 40.57 -8.85 28.40
CA ILE A 382 39.86 -7.57 28.56
C ILE A 382 40.82 -6.45 29.02
N PHE A 383 41.73 -6.74 29.95
CA PHE A 383 42.47 -5.72 30.69
C PHE A 383 43.98 -5.70 30.49
N ALA A 384 44.60 -6.74 29.92
CA ALA A 384 46.04 -6.73 29.69
C ALA A 384 46.44 -5.82 28.52
N SER A 385 47.71 -5.42 28.51
CA SER A 385 48.24 -4.59 27.42
C SER A 385 48.16 -5.30 26.06
N ALA A 386 48.06 -4.53 24.96
CA ALA A 386 48.11 -5.09 23.61
C ALA A 386 49.39 -5.93 23.39
N SER A 387 50.51 -5.52 23.98
CA SER A 387 51.82 -6.21 23.94
C SER A 387 51.94 -7.45 24.82
N ALA A 388 50.93 -7.79 25.63
CA ALA A 388 50.98 -8.93 26.53
C ALA A 388 51.19 -10.25 25.77
N ARG A 389 51.89 -11.19 26.39
CA ARG A 389 52.09 -12.55 25.89
C ARG A 389 51.35 -13.50 26.82
N LEU A 390 50.19 -13.97 26.38
CA LEU A 390 49.38 -14.94 27.13
C LEU A 390 49.62 -16.32 26.53
N ASP A 391 50.88 -16.75 26.53
CA ASP A 391 51.28 -18.05 26.02
C ASP A 391 51.18 -19.13 27.09
N LYS A 392 51.50 -20.36 26.68
CA LYS A 392 51.38 -21.53 27.53
C LYS A 392 52.35 -21.45 28.73
N GLU A 393 53.53 -20.88 28.53
CA GLU A 393 54.55 -20.75 29.58
C GLU A 393 54.05 -19.83 30.69
N PHE A 394 53.60 -18.62 30.34
CA PHE A 394 53.02 -17.69 31.31
C PHE A 394 51.82 -18.28 32.05
N LEU A 395 50.86 -18.90 31.35
CA LEU A 395 49.67 -19.48 31.98
C LEU A 395 50.02 -20.64 32.92
N CYS A 396 51.04 -21.45 32.61
CA CYS A 396 51.54 -22.48 33.51
C CYS A 396 52.16 -21.89 34.77
N GLU A 397 53.02 -20.88 34.65
CA GLU A 397 53.69 -20.25 35.79
C GLU A 397 52.70 -19.48 36.68
N TYR A 398 51.81 -18.68 36.10
CA TYR A 398 50.77 -17.97 36.84
C TYR A 398 49.77 -18.94 37.49
N GLY A 399 49.38 -20.00 36.77
CA GLY A 399 48.50 -21.04 37.28
C GLY A 399 49.07 -21.77 38.49
N ASN A 400 50.36 -22.08 38.47
CA ASN A 400 51.04 -22.74 39.59
C ASN A 400 51.27 -21.79 40.77
N TYR A 401 51.89 -20.62 40.53
CA TYR A 401 52.36 -19.74 41.60
C TYR A 401 51.28 -18.83 42.21
N SER A 402 50.22 -18.47 41.46
CA SER A 402 49.13 -17.60 41.97
C SER A 402 47.80 -18.34 42.16
N LEU A 403 47.38 -19.17 41.20
CA LEU A 403 46.08 -19.88 41.25
C LEU A 403 46.11 -21.19 42.06
N GLY A 404 47.30 -21.66 42.43
CA GLY A 404 47.51 -22.89 43.21
C GLY A 404 47.23 -24.19 42.45
N ILE A 405 47.32 -24.16 41.11
CA ILE A 405 47.03 -25.31 40.25
C ILE A 405 48.27 -26.21 40.16
N LYS A 406 48.12 -27.50 40.49
CA LYS A 406 49.26 -28.46 40.52
C LYS A 406 49.79 -28.81 39.12
N GLU A 407 48.91 -29.05 38.16
CA GLU A 407 49.25 -29.47 36.78
C GLU A 407 48.60 -28.56 35.71
N PRO A 408 48.96 -27.27 35.63
CA PRO A 408 48.28 -26.31 34.75
C PRO A 408 48.46 -26.67 33.26
N GLU A 409 49.60 -27.27 32.88
CA GLU A 409 49.84 -27.69 31.50
C GLU A 409 48.80 -28.70 30.98
N LYS A 410 48.42 -29.67 31.82
CA LYS A 410 47.44 -30.71 31.46
C LYS A 410 46.07 -30.09 31.21
N ILE A 411 45.70 -29.11 32.04
CA ILE A 411 44.41 -28.41 31.94
C ILE A 411 44.38 -27.49 30.72
N ILE A 412 45.46 -26.75 30.43
CA ILE A 412 45.55 -25.90 29.24
C ILE A 412 45.43 -26.74 27.96
N LYS A 413 46.10 -27.91 27.89
CA LYS A 413 45.96 -28.85 26.76
C LYS A 413 44.53 -29.35 26.60
N ALA A 414 43.85 -29.66 27.71
CA ALA A 414 42.46 -30.09 27.67
C ALA A 414 41.52 -28.97 27.20
N LEU A 415 41.70 -27.73 27.69
CA LEU A 415 40.91 -26.56 27.28
C LEU A 415 41.06 -26.25 25.79
N ASP A 416 42.28 -26.36 25.26
CA ASP A 416 42.57 -26.18 23.82
C ASP A 416 41.99 -27.34 22.99
N GLY A 417 42.11 -28.58 23.46
CA GLY A 417 41.54 -29.78 22.84
C GLY A 417 40.01 -29.74 22.73
N PHE A 418 39.32 -29.25 23.75
CA PHE A 418 37.87 -29.03 23.74
C PHE A 418 37.45 -27.73 23.02
N LYS A 419 38.39 -27.02 22.40
CA LYS A 419 38.17 -25.75 21.69
C LYS A 419 37.46 -24.69 22.55
N ILE A 420 37.75 -24.67 23.85
CA ILE A 420 37.27 -23.65 24.79
C ILE A 420 38.20 -22.44 24.73
N ILE A 421 39.50 -22.70 24.60
CA ILE A 421 40.52 -21.69 24.32
C ILE A 421 41.19 -21.99 22.97
N ARG A 422 41.79 -20.97 22.35
CA ARG A 422 42.59 -21.10 21.13
C ARG A 422 43.82 -20.20 21.21
N PHE A 423 44.98 -20.72 20.83
CA PHE A 423 46.17 -19.89 20.69
C PHE A 423 46.18 -19.11 19.36
N VAL A 424 46.23 -17.79 19.44
CA VAL A 424 46.29 -16.89 18.28
C VAL A 424 47.73 -16.48 18.03
N LYS A 425 48.38 -17.11 17.03
CA LYS A 425 49.82 -16.93 16.73
C LYS A 425 50.23 -15.47 16.54
N HIS A 426 49.46 -14.68 15.78
CA HIS A 426 49.82 -13.28 15.49
C HIS A 426 49.63 -12.33 16.68
N LYS A 427 48.79 -12.70 17.67
CA LYS A 427 48.61 -11.93 18.92
C LYS A 427 49.48 -12.46 20.06
N ASN A 428 50.11 -13.62 19.89
CA ASN A 428 50.85 -14.37 20.91
C ASN A 428 50.07 -14.56 22.23
N LYS A 429 48.77 -14.90 22.12
CA LYS A 429 47.85 -15.02 23.25
C LYS A 429 46.88 -16.19 23.07
N TYR A 430 46.56 -16.88 24.15
CA TYR A 430 45.33 -17.68 24.24
C TYR A 430 44.12 -16.76 24.39
N ILE A 431 43.09 -17.00 23.58
CA ILE A 431 41.78 -16.33 23.65
C ILE A 431 40.68 -17.36 23.94
N LEU A 432 39.54 -16.89 24.45
CA LEU A 432 38.32 -17.70 24.50
C LEU A 432 37.76 -17.85 23.08
N PHE A 433 37.44 -19.07 22.67
CA PHE A 433 37.03 -19.36 21.29
C PHE A 433 35.52 -19.57 21.19
N GLU A 434 34.83 -18.60 20.57
CA GLU A 434 33.39 -18.61 20.27
C GLU A 434 33.08 -18.80 18.76
N GLY A 435 34.09 -18.61 17.89
CA GLY A 435 34.05 -18.85 16.44
C GLY A 435 33.70 -17.62 15.59
N THR A 436 34.69 -16.92 15.01
CA THR A 436 34.78 -16.36 13.63
C THR A 436 35.87 -15.28 13.50
N ASP A 437 36.42 -15.09 12.29
CA ASP A 437 37.66 -14.34 12.02
C ASP A 437 37.42 -12.96 11.32
N LEU A 438 36.17 -12.51 11.13
CA LEU A 438 35.81 -11.28 10.39
C LEU A 438 35.78 -10.01 11.28
N ASP A 439 36.46 -8.94 10.86
CA ASP A 439 36.31 -7.58 11.41
C ASP A 439 35.15 -6.85 10.69
N ILE A 440 34.00 -6.79 11.35
CA ILE A 440 32.74 -6.29 10.76
C ILE A 440 32.81 -4.80 10.43
N GLU A 441 33.41 -3.97 11.30
CA GLU A 441 33.48 -2.53 11.08
C GLU A 441 34.35 -2.20 9.86
N LEU A 442 35.51 -2.85 9.75
CA LEU A 442 36.40 -2.69 8.60
C LEU A 442 35.74 -3.19 7.31
N ALA A 443 34.98 -4.28 7.36
CA ALA A 443 34.28 -4.82 6.21
C ALA A 443 33.17 -3.87 5.69
N ILE A 444 32.36 -3.30 6.60
CA ILE A 444 31.33 -2.29 6.26
C ILE A 444 31.99 -1.03 5.68
N TYR A 445 33.11 -0.58 6.25
CA TYR A 445 33.84 0.58 5.73
C TYR A 445 34.36 0.33 4.30
N LYS A 446 34.97 -0.83 4.04
CA LYS A 446 35.46 -1.20 2.70
C LYS A 446 34.33 -1.32 1.67
N ALA A 447 33.15 -1.79 2.09
CA ALA A 447 31.97 -1.89 1.22
C ALA A 447 31.48 -0.52 0.72
N ALA A 448 31.79 0.58 1.41
CA ALA A 448 31.45 1.94 0.95
C ALA A 448 32.06 2.29 -0.42
N ASN A 449 33.23 1.70 -0.76
CA ASN A 449 33.91 1.94 -2.03
C ASN A 449 33.36 1.08 -3.18
N LEU A 450 32.49 0.11 -2.87
CA LEU A 450 31.93 -0.84 -3.83
C LEU A 450 30.49 -0.50 -4.22
N ILE A 451 29.89 0.53 -3.61
CA ILE A 451 28.48 0.89 -3.77
C ILE A 451 28.39 2.34 -4.22
N GLU A 452 27.66 2.58 -5.30
CA GLU A 452 27.35 3.94 -5.76
C GLU A 452 26.39 4.63 -4.79
N ARG A 453 26.60 5.93 -4.55
CA ARG A 453 25.68 6.71 -3.70
C ARG A 453 24.31 6.79 -4.36
N VAL A 454 23.26 6.45 -3.60
CA VAL A 454 21.86 6.44 -4.04
C VAL A 454 21.48 7.79 -4.70
N ALA A 455 21.30 7.81 -6.02
CA ALA A 455 20.90 9.03 -6.71
C ALA A 455 19.43 9.38 -6.42
N ASN A 456 18.53 8.39 -6.52
CA ASN A 456 17.08 8.55 -6.36
C ASN A 456 16.58 7.75 -5.13
N VAL A 457 16.31 8.45 -4.03
CA VAL A 457 15.87 7.83 -2.75
C VAL A 457 14.47 7.22 -2.89
N VAL A 458 13.60 7.83 -3.71
CA VAL A 458 12.20 7.43 -3.88
C VAL A 458 12.08 6.04 -4.51
N HIS A 459 12.96 5.68 -5.44
CA HIS A 459 12.98 4.33 -6.03
C HIS A 459 13.23 3.26 -4.97
N HIS A 460 14.23 3.46 -4.10
CA HIS A 460 14.53 2.54 -3.01
C HIS A 460 13.43 2.53 -1.94
N LEU A 461 12.83 3.69 -1.62
CA LEU A 461 11.70 3.78 -0.70
C LEU A 461 10.49 2.97 -1.20
N ASN A 462 10.15 3.05 -2.49
CA ASN A 462 9.03 2.28 -3.06
C ASN A 462 9.29 0.77 -3.02
N HIS A 463 10.54 0.33 -3.11
CA HIS A 463 10.89 -1.09 -2.98
C HIS A 463 10.88 -1.56 -1.51
N PHE A 464 11.30 -0.68 -0.59
CA PHE A 464 11.43 -1.01 0.83
C PHE A 464 10.09 -0.92 1.59
N PHE A 465 9.24 0.04 1.24
CA PHE A 465 7.99 0.33 1.94
C PHE A 465 6.77 -0.04 1.10
N ASN A 466 5.91 -0.88 1.66
CA ASN A 466 4.56 -1.10 1.16
C ASN A 466 3.55 -0.39 2.07
N PHE A 467 3.15 0.82 1.70
CA PHE A 467 2.20 1.60 2.48
C PHE A 467 0.76 1.09 2.27
N PRO A 468 0.00 0.79 3.34
CA PRO A 468 -1.39 0.39 3.20
C PRO A 468 -2.27 1.58 2.83
N TYR A 469 -3.41 1.31 2.20
CA TYR A 469 -4.46 2.31 2.04
C TYR A 469 -5.03 2.72 3.40
N ILE A 470 -5.24 4.03 3.60
CA ILE A 470 -5.83 4.57 4.83
C ILE A 470 -7.28 4.95 4.59
N SER A 471 -8.19 4.44 5.41
CA SER A 471 -9.59 4.86 5.38
C SER A 471 -9.81 6.16 6.16
N ALA A 472 -10.49 7.15 5.57
CA ALA A 472 -10.93 8.36 6.25
C ALA A 472 -12.23 8.07 7.04
N LYS A 473 -12.08 7.80 8.35
CA LYS A 473 -13.10 7.09 9.14
C LYS A 473 -14.32 7.94 9.45
N LEU A 474 -14.14 9.21 9.81
CA LEU A 474 -15.24 10.09 10.23
C LEU A 474 -16.25 10.28 9.10
N VAL A 475 -15.77 10.72 7.93
CA VAL A 475 -16.64 10.94 6.77
C VAL A 475 -17.28 9.64 6.27
N SER A 476 -16.54 8.52 6.33
CA SER A 476 -17.07 7.20 5.96
C SER A 476 -18.21 6.76 6.88
N TYR A 477 -18.10 7.04 8.18
CA TYR A 477 -19.14 6.74 9.16
C TYR A 477 -20.36 7.66 8.99
N GLU A 478 -20.15 8.97 8.81
CA GLU A 478 -21.24 9.94 8.67
C GLU A 478 -22.05 9.72 7.39
N LYS A 479 -21.36 9.59 6.25
CA LYS A 479 -21.96 9.44 4.91
C LYS A 479 -22.24 7.99 4.53
N GLY A 480 -21.64 7.01 5.19
CA GLY A 480 -21.72 5.59 4.80
C GLY A 480 -20.91 5.21 3.56
N THR A 481 -20.30 6.16 2.84
CA THR A 481 -19.42 5.91 1.69
C THR A 481 -17.97 5.72 2.15
N PRO A 482 -17.38 4.51 1.99
CA PRO A 482 -15.99 4.27 2.35
C PRO A 482 -15.05 5.18 1.56
N ARG A 483 -14.21 5.94 2.25
CA ARG A 483 -13.20 6.82 1.66
C ARG A 483 -11.80 6.29 1.92
N PHE A 484 -11.02 6.04 0.86
CA PHE A 484 -9.65 5.50 0.97
C PHE A 484 -8.61 6.43 0.35
N PHE A 485 -7.48 6.57 1.04
CA PHE A 485 -6.32 7.31 0.58
C PHE A 485 -5.15 6.37 0.31
N ALA A 486 -4.48 6.59 -0.82
CA ALA A 486 -3.28 5.86 -1.21
C ALA A 486 -2.03 6.71 -0.97
N PHE A 487 -0.94 6.11 -0.50
CA PHE A 487 0.33 6.80 -0.41
C PHE A 487 1.02 6.86 -1.77
N CYS A 488 1.68 7.98 -2.06
CA CYS A 488 2.52 8.16 -3.23
C CYS A 488 3.83 8.82 -2.81
N LEU A 489 4.95 8.12 -3.02
CA LEU A 489 6.29 8.61 -2.76
C LEU A 489 6.82 9.30 -4.02
N SER A 490 7.28 10.55 -3.94
CA SER A 490 7.81 11.28 -5.10
C SER A 490 8.93 12.26 -4.70
N GLU A 491 9.74 12.69 -5.69
CA GLU A 491 10.72 13.76 -5.47
C GLU A 491 10.09 15.14 -5.63
N THR A 492 9.03 15.26 -6.45
CA THR A 492 8.30 16.50 -6.72
C THR A 492 6.81 16.37 -6.39
N PRO A 493 6.10 17.46 -6.06
CA PRO A 493 4.65 17.39 -5.83
C PRO A 493 3.91 16.82 -7.05
N VAL A 494 3.19 15.72 -6.87
CA VAL A 494 2.41 15.11 -7.96
C VAL A 494 0.95 15.56 -7.93
N LYS A 495 0.36 15.71 -9.11
CA LYS A 495 -1.08 15.94 -9.25
C LYS A 495 -1.72 14.67 -9.80
N LEU A 496 -2.28 13.87 -8.89
CA LEU A 496 -2.95 12.62 -9.22
C LEU A 496 -4.47 12.79 -9.09
N LYS A 497 -5.21 12.33 -10.10
CA LYS A 497 -6.67 12.27 -10.06
C LYS A 497 -7.08 10.94 -9.40
N PRO A 498 -7.88 10.94 -8.31
CA PRO A 498 -8.36 9.70 -7.70
C PRO A 498 -9.31 8.93 -8.62
N GLU A 499 -9.04 7.65 -8.82
CA GLU A 499 -9.83 6.75 -9.66
C GLU A 499 -10.20 5.46 -8.91
N GLY A 500 -11.32 4.85 -9.31
CA GLY A 500 -11.79 3.59 -8.71
C GLY A 500 -12.02 3.69 -7.21
N GLU A 501 -11.40 2.79 -6.45
CA GLU A 501 -11.53 2.68 -5.00
C GLU A 501 -10.84 3.82 -4.24
N ILE A 502 -9.86 4.46 -4.85
CA ILE A 502 -9.07 5.54 -4.26
C ILE A 502 -9.86 6.83 -4.35
N ASP A 503 -10.02 7.51 -3.21
CA ASP A 503 -10.71 8.79 -3.08
C ASP A 503 -9.74 9.95 -2.87
N GLY A 504 -8.47 9.67 -2.55
CA GLY A 504 -7.44 10.69 -2.40
C GLY A 504 -6.04 10.10 -2.32
N PHE A 505 -5.04 10.99 -2.34
CA PHE A 505 -3.64 10.60 -2.25
C PHE A 505 -2.95 11.32 -1.08
N ILE A 506 -2.03 10.61 -0.44
CA ILE A 506 -1.08 11.16 0.52
C ILE A 506 0.27 11.17 -0.20
N ASN A 507 0.65 12.32 -0.73
CA ASN A 507 1.91 12.46 -1.46
C ASN A 507 3.04 12.82 -0.48
N LEU A 508 3.92 11.85 -0.22
CA LEU A 508 5.12 12.03 0.58
C LEU A 508 6.28 12.43 -0.34
N ILE A 509 6.81 13.63 -0.15
CA ILE A 509 7.81 14.25 -1.00
C ILE A 509 9.17 14.17 -0.31
N PHE A 510 10.13 13.50 -0.97
CA PHE A 510 11.51 13.35 -0.52
C PHE A 510 12.43 14.08 -1.50
N SER A 511 12.85 15.29 -1.17
CA SER A 511 13.76 16.05 -2.01
C SER A 511 14.56 17.07 -1.20
N ASP A 512 15.86 17.10 -1.47
CA ASP A 512 16.81 18.08 -0.93
C ASP A 512 16.86 19.37 -1.79
N ALA A 513 16.29 19.34 -3.00
CA ALA A 513 16.41 20.42 -3.99
C ALA A 513 15.19 21.34 -4.07
N ILE A 514 14.02 20.87 -3.60
CA ILE A 514 12.75 21.60 -3.70
C ILE A 514 12.60 22.59 -2.55
N LYS A 515 12.03 23.77 -2.86
CA LYS A 515 11.70 24.79 -1.86
C LYS A 515 10.26 24.63 -1.40
N GLU A 516 10.00 25.02 -0.15
CA GLU A 516 8.67 24.99 0.46
C GLU A 516 7.60 25.74 -0.36
N ARG A 517 8.00 26.83 -1.04
CA ARG A 517 7.15 27.60 -1.94
C ARG A 517 6.56 26.76 -3.08
N ASP A 518 7.34 25.86 -3.68
CA ASP A 518 6.92 25.07 -4.83
C ASP A 518 5.84 24.06 -4.44
N ILE A 519 5.96 23.47 -3.23
CA ILE A 519 4.97 22.55 -2.67
C ILE A 519 3.68 23.30 -2.32
N LYS A 520 3.79 24.49 -1.74
CA LYS A 520 2.63 25.33 -1.42
C LYS A 520 1.86 25.73 -2.67
N GLU A 521 2.55 26.21 -3.71
CA GLU A 521 1.93 26.58 -4.99
C GLU A 521 1.28 25.37 -5.69
N ALA A 522 1.93 24.20 -5.65
CA ALA A 522 1.36 22.97 -6.20
C ALA A 522 0.09 22.54 -5.44
N SER A 523 0.13 22.61 -4.10
CA SER A 523 -1.01 22.31 -3.22
C SER A 523 -2.20 23.25 -3.47
N GLU A 524 -1.95 24.54 -3.67
CA GLU A 524 -2.99 25.55 -3.94
C GLU A 524 -3.66 25.36 -5.30
N LYS A 525 -2.90 24.97 -6.33
CA LYS A 525 -3.43 24.69 -7.68
C LYS A 525 -4.10 23.32 -7.80
N CYS A 526 -3.93 22.44 -6.81
CA CYS A 526 -4.53 21.12 -6.79
C CYS A 526 -5.98 21.22 -6.31
N LYS A 527 -6.93 20.77 -7.13
CA LYS A 527 -8.37 20.73 -6.80
C LYS A 527 -8.85 19.31 -6.46
N GLU A 528 -7.92 18.37 -6.30
CA GLU A 528 -8.19 16.98 -5.99
C GLU A 528 -7.86 16.71 -4.52
N ALA A 529 -8.36 15.61 -3.95
CA ALA A 529 -8.08 15.22 -2.57
C ALA A 529 -6.64 14.70 -2.40
N VAL A 530 -5.65 15.59 -2.49
CA VAL A 530 -4.23 15.27 -2.32
C VAL A 530 -3.66 16.02 -1.13
N LEU A 531 -3.17 15.27 -0.15
CA LEU A 531 -2.43 15.79 0.99
C LEU A 531 -0.93 15.69 0.70
N TYR A 532 -0.20 16.80 0.77
CA TYR A 532 1.24 16.83 0.49
C TYR A 532 2.01 16.85 1.80
N GLY A 533 2.92 15.89 2.01
CA GLY A 533 3.82 15.81 3.16
C GLY A 533 5.27 15.90 2.71
N TRP A 534 5.98 16.98 3.05
CA TRP A 534 7.36 17.21 2.67
C TRP A 534 8.34 16.85 3.78
N TYR A 535 9.29 15.94 3.50
CA TYR A 535 10.29 15.47 4.45
C TYR A 535 11.52 16.38 4.46
N LYS A 536 11.76 17.07 5.59
CA LYS A 536 12.96 17.90 5.78
C LYS A 536 14.24 17.10 6.02
N ASN A 537 14.12 15.84 6.45
CA ASN A 537 15.22 14.94 6.76
C ASN A 537 15.56 13.97 5.60
N THR A 538 15.36 14.40 4.35
CA THR A 538 15.58 13.54 3.17
C THR A 538 17.04 13.09 3.07
N PHE A 539 18.00 13.97 3.40
CA PHE A 539 19.42 13.66 3.42
C PHE A 539 19.78 12.54 4.43
N GLU A 540 19.21 12.56 5.63
CA GLU A 540 19.41 11.53 6.65
C GLU A 540 18.86 10.18 6.20
N ILE A 541 17.67 10.18 5.59
CA ILE A 541 17.05 8.97 5.01
C ILE A 541 17.93 8.39 3.90
N LYS A 542 18.48 9.25 3.04
CA LYS A 542 19.42 8.85 1.97
C LYS A 542 20.67 8.18 2.52
N ASN A 543 21.26 8.72 3.59
CA ASN A 543 22.43 8.13 4.24
C ASN A 543 22.10 6.79 4.91
N LEU A 544 20.95 6.66 5.56
CA LEU A 544 20.52 5.38 6.16
C LEU A 544 20.35 4.28 5.12
N PHE A 545 19.79 4.58 3.95
CA PHE A 545 19.76 3.63 2.85
C PHE A 545 21.15 3.21 2.40
N PHE A 546 22.08 4.15 2.30
CA PHE A 546 23.47 3.84 1.95
C PHE A 546 24.13 2.92 2.98
N GLU A 547 23.90 3.13 4.29
CA GLU A 547 24.36 2.22 5.35
C GLU A 547 23.76 0.82 5.22
N ILE A 548 22.44 0.73 4.97
CA ILE A 548 21.73 -0.55 4.79
C ILE A 548 22.32 -1.34 3.62
N GLU A 549 22.56 -0.70 2.47
CA GLU A 549 23.12 -1.36 1.29
C GLU A 549 24.57 -1.83 1.52
N LYS A 550 25.39 -1.06 2.26
CA LYS A 550 26.73 -1.50 2.68
C LYS A 550 26.67 -2.80 3.49
N ILE A 551 25.78 -2.85 4.48
CA ILE A 551 25.65 -4.02 5.37
C ILE A 551 25.18 -5.24 4.57
N LYS A 552 24.18 -5.09 3.68
CA LYS A 552 23.73 -6.16 2.79
C LYS A 552 24.85 -6.69 1.91
N LYS A 553 25.68 -5.80 1.34
CA LYS A 553 26.79 -6.21 0.47
C LYS A 553 27.86 -7.00 1.21
N VAL A 554 28.19 -6.61 2.44
CA VAL A 554 29.13 -7.35 3.29
C VAL A 554 28.57 -8.73 3.62
N LYS A 555 27.27 -8.81 3.95
CA LYS A 555 26.57 -10.05 4.26
C LYS A 555 26.56 -11.03 3.08
N GLU A 556 26.29 -10.56 1.86
CA GLU A 556 26.38 -11.38 0.64
C GLU A 556 27.79 -11.97 0.45
N SER A 557 28.82 -11.15 0.71
CA SER A 557 30.22 -11.52 0.50
C SER A 557 30.77 -12.50 1.55
N HIS A 558 30.08 -12.70 2.68
CA HIS A 558 30.52 -13.52 3.82
C HIS A 558 29.44 -14.51 4.29
N HIS A 559 28.63 -15.05 3.37
CA HIS A 559 27.49 -15.91 3.70
C HIS A 559 27.86 -17.23 4.38
N ASP A 560 29.09 -17.72 4.22
CA ASP A 560 29.59 -18.95 4.83
C ASP A 560 29.92 -18.78 6.34
N ASP A 561 30.11 -17.54 6.79
CA ASP A 561 30.41 -17.20 8.18
C ASP A 561 29.11 -16.95 8.96
N LYS A 562 28.56 -18.01 9.55
CA LYS A 562 27.26 -17.96 10.25
C LYS A 562 27.20 -16.96 11.41
N ILE A 563 28.33 -16.69 12.08
CA ILE A 563 28.35 -15.82 13.26
C ILE A 563 28.50 -14.36 12.82
N ALA A 564 29.35 -14.08 11.83
CA ALA A 564 29.40 -12.77 11.18
C ALA A 564 28.06 -12.38 10.55
N VAL A 565 27.37 -13.33 9.89
CA VAL A 565 26.04 -13.11 9.31
C VAL A 565 25.01 -12.77 10.42
N CYS A 566 25.09 -13.43 11.57
CA CYS A 566 24.20 -13.15 12.71
C CYS A 566 24.41 -11.73 13.27
N GLU A 567 25.67 -11.30 13.42
CA GLU A 567 25.99 -9.94 13.89
C GLU A 567 25.59 -8.87 12.87
N LEU A 568 25.91 -9.08 11.58
CA LEU A 568 25.48 -8.19 10.48
C LEU A 568 23.96 -8.07 10.38
N GLU A 569 23.23 -9.16 10.63
CA GLU A 569 21.76 -9.13 10.69
C GLU A 569 21.29 -8.25 11.86
N GLY A 570 21.92 -8.34 13.03
CA GLY A 570 21.61 -7.46 14.16
C GLY A 570 21.76 -5.97 13.84
N ILE A 571 22.86 -5.61 13.16
CA ILE A 571 23.12 -4.23 12.73
C ILE A 571 22.11 -3.80 11.65
N LEU A 572 21.85 -4.66 10.66
CA LEU A 572 20.88 -4.41 9.60
C LEU A 572 19.48 -4.13 10.18
N GLN A 573 19.02 -4.96 11.12
CA GLN A 573 17.72 -4.76 11.77
C GLN A 573 17.65 -3.46 12.57
N HIS A 574 18.76 -3.00 13.16
CA HIS A 574 18.82 -1.70 13.81
C HIS A 574 18.66 -0.55 12.80
N GLN A 575 19.37 -0.59 11.67
CA GLN A 575 19.27 0.43 10.63
C GLN A 575 17.88 0.47 9.98
N ILE A 576 17.28 -0.70 9.75
CA ILE A 576 15.89 -0.82 9.26
C ILE A 576 14.90 -0.20 10.24
N LYS A 577 15.07 -0.41 11.55
CA LYS A 577 14.22 0.22 12.58
C LYS A 577 14.34 1.74 12.54
N LEU A 578 15.55 2.28 12.40
CA LEU A 578 15.76 3.73 12.26
C LEU A 578 15.10 4.27 10.98
N LEU A 579 15.23 3.57 9.86
CA LEU A 579 14.60 3.97 8.61
C LEU A 579 13.06 3.97 8.72
N ASN A 580 12.47 2.93 9.34
CA ASN A 580 11.04 2.87 9.64
C ASN A 580 10.60 4.02 10.55
N HIS A 581 11.39 4.36 11.56
CA HIS A 581 11.13 5.48 12.45
C HIS A 581 11.07 6.81 11.67
N TYR A 582 12.10 7.09 10.85
CA TYR A 582 12.18 8.34 10.10
C TYR A 582 11.13 8.50 9.01
N VAL A 583 10.69 7.40 8.40
CA VAL A 583 9.76 7.42 7.27
C VAL A 583 8.30 7.23 7.70
N GLN A 584 8.00 6.26 8.58
CA GLN A 584 6.63 5.88 8.94
C GLN A 584 6.17 6.41 10.30
N GLU A 585 6.98 6.30 11.35
CA GLU A 585 6.55 6.67 12.71
C GLU A 585 6.44 8.19 12.84
N ASN A 586 7.35 8.92 12.19
CA ASN A 586 7.37 10.38 12.16
C ASN A 586 6.17 11.01 11.42
N ILE A 587 5.37 10.27 10.65
CA ILE A 587 4.15 10.81 10.01
C ILE A 587 3.16 11.34 11.07
N TYR A 588 3.22 10.80 12.29
CA TYR A 588 2.21 11.01 13.33
C TYR A 588 2.74 11.68 14.60
N SER A 589 3.94 12.28 14.58
CA SER A 589 4.52 12.96 15.74
C SER A 589 4.37 14.47 15.66
N GLU A 590 4.30 15.13 16.81
CA GLU A 590 4.23 16.60 16.92
C GLU A 590 5.55 17.26 16.48
N ASP A 591 6.69 16.69 16.88
CA ASP A 591 8.04 17.10 16.43
C ASP A 591 8.47 16.42 15.12
N SER A 592 7.52 16.23 14.20
CA SER A 592 7.81 15.56 12.93
C SER A 592 8.65 16.44 11.99
N PRO A 593 9.66 15.87 11.30
CA PRO A 593 10.34 16.54 10.19
C PRO A 593 9.45 16.69 8.94
N VAL A 594 8.21 16.19 8.95
CA VAL A 594 7.26 16.25 7.83
C VAL A 594 6.38 17.49 7.94
N ILE A 595 6.39 18.33 6.91
CA ILE A 595 5.49 19.49 6.81
C ILE A 595 4.33 19.17 5.87
N TRP A 596 3.11 19.34 6.37
CA TRP A 596 1.88 19.02 5.65
C TRP A 596 1.23 20.24 5.00
N TYR A 597 0.75 20.06 3.76
CA TYR A 597 0.08 21.08 2.96
C TYR A 597 -1.19 20.54 2.28
N PHE A 598 -2.28 21.29 2.38
CA PHE A 598 -3.53 21.05 1.66
C PHE A 598 -4.15 22.38 1.20
N HIS A 599 -4.51 22.49 -0.09
CA HIS A 599 -5.01 23.73 -0.71
C HIS A 599 -4.18 24.98 -0.35
N GLY A 600 -2.84 24.85 -0.34
CA GLY A 600 -1.92 25.95 -0.03
C GLY A 600 -1.85 26.35 1.46
N LYS A 601 -2.64 25.72 2.34
CA LYS A 601 -2.58 25.92 3.79
C LYS A 601 -1.68 24.87 4.42
N ARG A 602 -0.85 25.31 5.38
CA ARG A 602 -0.04 24.41 6.20
C ARG A 602 -0.93 23.76 7.26
N GLU A 603 -0.91 22.44 7.31
CA GLU A 603 -1.70 21.64 8.26
C GLU A 603 -0.78 21.07 9.34
N HIS A 604 -1.30 20.91 10.57
CA HIS A 604 -0.55 20.40 11.71
C HIS A 604 -1.10 19.05 12.16
N ILE A 605 -0.22 18.07 12.34
CA ILE A 605 -0.59 16.69 12.65
C ILE A 605 0.18 16.28 13.90
N THR A 606 -0.53 16.05 15.00
CA THR A 606 0.07 15.72 16.30
C THR A 606 0.05 14.22 16.61
N ASP A 607 -0.89 13.48 15.99
CA ASP A 607 -1.13 12.07 16.24
C ASP A 607 -1.86 11.39 15.07
N ARG A 608 -2.06 10.07 15.16
CA ARG A 608 -2.83 9.30 14.17
C ARG A 608 -4.29 9.75 14.04
N LYS A 609 -4.86 10.33 15.09
CA LYS A 609 -6.29 10.73 15.14
C LYS A 609 -6.52 12.04 14.38
N SER A 610 -5.67 13.03 14.60
CA SER A 610 -5.62 14.31 13.88
C SER A 610 -5.32 14.07 12.40
N PHE A 611 -4.38 13.18 12.07
CA PHE A 611 -4.13 12.75 10.68
C PHE A 611 -5.41 12.23 10.01
N ASN A 612 -6.12 11.30 10.64
CA ASN A 612 -7.34 10.72 10.05
C ASN A 612 -8.51 11.72 9.95
N ARG A 613 -8.61 12.64 10.93
CA ARG A 613 -9.57 13.75 10.90
C ARG A 613 -9.28 14.69 9.74
N LEU A 614 -8.02 15.00 9.47
CA LEU A 614 -7.61 15.80 8.32
C LEU A 614 -8.01 15.14 7.00
N LEU A 615 -7.76 13.83 6.83
CA LEU A 615 -8.22 13.10 5.63
C LEU A 615 -9.75 13.18 5.44
N SER A 616 -10.51 13.11 6.54
CA SER A 616 -11.96 13.24 6.50
C SER A 616 -12.40 14.67 6.13
N LYS A 617 -11.74 15.70 6.67
CA LYS A 617 -11.94 17.12 6.30
C LYS A 617 -11.67 17.34 4.82
N ILE A 618 -10.58 16.79 4.28
CA ILE A 618 -10.25 16.84 2.85
C ILE A 618 -11.39 16.26 2.01
N CYS A 619 -11.93 15.09 2.37
CA CYS A 619 -13.07 14.52 1.66
C CYS A 619 -14.33 15.39 1.75
N ILE A 620 -14.61 16.03 2.89
CA ILE A 620 -15.77 16.91 3.05
C ILE A 620 -15.65 18.14 2.16
N GLU A 621 -14.45 18.73 2.05
CA GLU A 621 -14.20 19.90 1.20
C GLU A 621 -14.21 19.56 -0.30
N VAL A 622 -13.64 18.41 -0.70
CA VAL A 622 -13.51 18.02 -2.12
C VAL A 622 -14.78 17.33 -2.64
N TYR A 623 -15.51 16.61 -1.77
CA TYR A 623 -16.72 15.85 -2.14
C TYR A 623 -17.98 16.27 -1.34
N PRO A 624 -18.34 17.57 -1.34
CA PRO A 624 -19.38 18.12 -0.47
C PRO A 624 -20.77 17.53 -0.75
N ASP A 625 -21.04 17.17 -2.01
CA ASP A 625 -22.37 16.75 -2.48
C ASP A 625 -22.62 15.24 -2.31
N THR A 626 -21.71 14.50 -1.67
CA THR A 626 -21.90 13.08 -1.36
C THR A 626 -23.14 12.89 -0.46
N PRO A 627 -24.18 12.17 -0.89
CA PRO A 627 -25.34 11.91 -0.05
C PRO A 627 -25.02 10.87 1.03
N PRO A 628 -25.70 10.91 2.19
CA PRO A 628 -25.55 9.91 3.24
C PRO A 628 -26.28 8.61 2.86
N TYR A 629 -25.55 7.55 2.54
CA TYR A 629 -26.12 6.23 2.23
C TYR A 629 -25.42 5.11 3.01
N ARG A 630 -26.08 4.65 4.08
CA ARG A 630 -25.51 3.71 5.08
C ARG A 630 -25.85 2.25 4.77
N ASN A 631 -25.45 1.79 3.59
CA ASN A 631 -25.57 0.39 3.19
C ASN A 631 -24.25 -0.11 2.59
N GLU A 632 -23.38 -0.66 3.44
CA GLU A 632 -22.02 -1.11 3.09
C GLU A 632 -22.02 -2.25 2.05
N MET A 633 -23.12 -3.00 1.95
CA MET A 633 -23.24 -4.07 0.95
C MET A 633 -23.27 -3.51 -0.48
N VAL A 634 -23.79 -2.29 -0.65
CA VAL A 634 -23.98 -1.61 -1.93
C VAL A 634 -22.98 -0.47 -2.13
N ASN A 635 -22.69 0.31 -1.09
CA ASN A 635 -21.85 1.51 -1.14
C ASN A 635 -20.35 1.17 -1.21
N LYS A 636 -19.94 0.47 -2.26
CA LYS A 636 -18.57 0.03 -2.53
C LYS A 636 -18.31 -0.08 -4.02
N THR A 637 -17.06 -0.09 -4.45
CA THR A 637 -16.71 -0.07 -5.88
C THR A 637 -17.11 -1.37 -6.58
N ARG A 638 -16.87 -2.52 -5.95
CA ARG A 638 -17.20 -3.84 -6.51
C ARG A 638 -18.27 -4.55 -5.68
N LEU A 639 -19.41 -4.84 -6.29
CA LEU A 639 -20.48 -5.62 -5.66
C LEU A 639 -20.07 -7.09 -5.50
N SER A 640 -20.51 -7.72 -4.42
CA SER A 640 -20.36 -9.18 -4.26
C SER A 640 -21.40 -9.92 -5.11
N SER A 641 -21.14 -11.17 -5.48
CA SER A 641 -22.06 -11.95 -6.34
C SER A 641 -23.50 -12.03 -5.79
N PRO A 642 -23.74 -12.20 -4.46
CA PRO A 642 -25.09 -12.15 -3.91
C PRO A 642 -25.77 -10.79 -4.09
N ILE A 643 -25.03 -9.69 -3.94
CA ILE A 643 -25.58 -8.32 -4.08
C ILE A 643 -25.79 -7.96 -5.55
N ALA A 644 -24.94 -8.44 -6.46
CA ALA A 644 -25.17 -8.30 -7.89
C ALA A 644 -26.46 -9.04 -8.34
N THR A 645 -26.75 -10.19 -7.74
CA THR A 645 -28.02 -10.91 -7.94
C THR A 645 -29.19 -10.13 -7.36
N ALA A 646 -29.04 -9.62 -6.13
CA ALA A 646 -30.04 -8.78 -5.47
C ALA A 646 -30.34 -7.51 -6.27
N ARG A 647 -29.36 -6.92 -6.97
CA ARG A 647 -29.57 -5.80 -7.88
C ARG A 647 -30.54 -6.14 -8.99
N LYS A 648 -30.36 -7.30 -9.65
CA LYS A 648 -31.28 -7.76 -10.69
C LYS A 648 -32.69 -7.96 -10.13
N ASN A 649 -32.81 -8.60 -8.97
CA ASN A 649 -34.10 -8.82 -8.31
C ASN A 649 -34.77 -7.51 -7.87
N PHE A 650 -33.98 -6.55 -7.39
CA PHE A 650 -34.46 -5.21 -7.03
C PHE A 650 -35.00 -4.47 -8.26
N VAL A 651 -34.25 -4.45 -9.36
CA VAL A 651 -34.69 -3.80 -10.62
C VAL A 651 -35.96 -4.49 -11.16
N ARG A 652 -36.04 -5.82 -11.10
CA ARG A 652 -37.26 -6.58 -11.41
C ARG A 652 -38.45 -6.12 -10.58
N ALA A 653 -38.29 -6.06 -9.26
CA ALA A 653 -39.35 -5.64 -8.34
C ALA A 653 -39.75 -4.18 -8.58
N LEU A 654 -38.78 -3.29 -8.87
CA LEU A 654 -39.01 -1.91 -9.23
C LEU A 654 -39.89 -1.80 -10.48
N VAL A 655 -39.57 -2.54 -11.56
CA VAL A 655 -40.36 -2.48 -12.79
C VAL A 655 -41.75 -3.10 -12.62
N ALA A 656 -41.85 -4.24 -11.92
CA ALA A 656 -43.08 -5.02 -11.82
C ALA A 656 -44.07 -4.53 -10.75
N SER A 657 -43.58 -3.89 -9.68
CA SER A 657 -44.36 -3.65 -8.46
C SER A 657 -44.14 -2.27 -7.82
N TRP A 658 -43.64 -1.27 -8.56
CA TRP A 658 -43.42 0.10 -8.03
C TRP A 658 -44.66 0.78 -7.45
N ASN A 659 -45.86 0.36 -7.86
CA ASN A 659 -47.14 0.91 -7.41
C ASN A 659 -47.71 0.18 -6.18
N LYS A 660 -46.96 -0.77 -5.61
CA LYS A 660 -47.35 -1.53 -4.42
C LYS A 660 -46.49 -1.12 -3.23
N ARG A 661 -47.07 -1.20 -2.03
CA ARG A 661 -46.33 -1.07 -0.77
C ARG A 661 -45.12 -1.99 -0.77
N ASP A 662 -43.97 -1.44 -0.37
CA ASP A 662 -42.71 -2.18 -0.26
C ASP A 662 -42.30 -2.96 -1.52
N LEU A 663 -42.64 -2.46 -2.72
CA LEU A 663 -42.44 -3.14 -4.01
C LEU A 663 -43.04 -4.56 -4.07
N GLY A 664 -44.04 -4.85 -3.23
CA GLY A 664 -44.65 -6.17 -3.12
C GLY A 664 -43.79 -7.22 -2.40
N PHE A 665 -42.73 -6.83 -1.69
CA PHE A 665 -41.96 -7.76 -0.87
C PHE A 665 -42.77 -8.28 0.32
N GLU A 666 -42.64 -9.57 0.63
CA GLU A 666 -43.29 -10.19 1.78
C GLU A 666 -42.86 -9.53 3.10
N ALA A 667 -43.80 -9.25 4.00
CA ALA A 667 -43.54 -8.52 5.25
C ALA A 667 -42.52 -9.24 6.17
N GLY A 668 -42.64 -10.57 6.31
CA GLY A 668 -41.79 -11.37 7.20
C GLY A 668 -40.44 -11.81 6.64
N LYS A 669 -40.16 -11.58 5.35
CA LYS A 669 -38.88 -11.93 4.72
C LYS A 669 -38.02 -10.69 4.48
N PHE A 670 -36.71 -10.82 4.63
CA PHE A 670 -35.75 -9.73 4.40
C PHE A 670 -34.63 -10.17 3.45
N PRO A 671 -34.96 -10.46 2.18
CA PRO A 671 -33.92 -10.72 1.18
C PRO A 671 -33.09 -9.44 0.94
N PRO A 672 -31.85 -9.55 0.43
CA PRO A 672 -30.96 -8.41 0.27
C PRO A 672 -31.56 -7.24 -0.54
N GLU A 673 -32.34 -7.53 -1.58
CA GLU A 673 -33.06 -6.55 -2.40
C GLU A 673 -34.09 -5.74 -1.62
N LYS A 674 -34.75 -6.33 -0.61
CA LYS A 674 -35.68 -5.61 0.28
C LYS A 674 -34.92 -4.64 1.17
N THR A 675 -33.77 -5.06 1.71
CA THR A 675 -32.91 -4.16 2.52
C THR A 675 -32.43 -2.97 1.70
N ILE A 676 -32.04 -3.20 0.43
CA ILE A 676 -31.64 -2.14 -0.49
C ILE A 676 -32.80 -1.18 -0.75
N TYR A 677 -34.00 -1.70 -1.05
CA TYR A 677 -35.22 -0.91 -1.20
C TYR A 677 -35.50 -0.03 0.04
N LEU A 678 -35.42 -0.60 1.24
CA LEU A 678 -35.68 0.12 2.49
C LEU A 678 -34.70 1.30 2.65
N SER A 679 -33.40 1.04 2.44
CA SER A 679 -32.34 2.06 2.60
C SER A 679 -32.27 3.11 1.48
N LEU A 680 -32.70 2.78 0.26
CA LEU A 680 -32.53 3.66 -0.90
C LEU A 680 -33.82 4.37 -1.31
N LEU A 681 -34.97 3.67 -1.32
CA LEU A 681 -36.23 4.25 -1.80
C LEU A 681 -37.14 4.72 -0.67
N ARG A 682 -37.28 3.92 0.39
CA ARG A 682 -38.20 4.23 1.50
C ARG A 682 -37.63 5.29 2.43
N GLU A 683 -36.37 5.13 2.85
CA GLU A 683 -35.70 6.07 3.77
C GLU A 683 -35.52 7.47 3.16
N THR A 684 -35.21 7.56 1.87
CA THR A 684 -35.04 8.82 1.14
C THR A 684 -36.36 9.49 0.72
N GLY A 685 -37.48 8.78 0.89
CA GLY A 685 -38.82 9.24 0.48
C GLY A 685 -39.10 9.21 -1.02
N ILE A 686 -38.24 8.55 -1.83
CA ILE A 686 -38.48 8.34 -3.26
C ILE A 686 -39.77 7.52 -3.48
N HIS A 687 -39.96 6.45 -2.70
CA HIS A 687 -41.18 5.64 -2.76
C HIS A 687 -42.11 6.02 -1.61
N LYS A 688 -43.24 6.65 -1.93
CA LYS A 688 -44.16 7.20 -0.95
C LYS A 688 -45.62 6.85 -1.24
N GLU A 689 -46.38 6.79 -0.17
CA GLU A 689 -47.83 6.59 -0.21
C GLU A 689 -48.53 7.92 -0.50
N THR A 690 -49.49 7.89 -1.42
CA THR A 690 -50.38 9.00 -1.77
C THR A 690 -51.83 8.52 -1.71
N PRO A 691 -52.83 9.42 -1.72
CA PRO A 691 -54.24 9.02 -1.71
C PRO A 691 -54.63 8.09 -2.87
N GLU A 692 -53.92 8.16 -3.99
CA GLU A 692 -54.15 7.37 -5.21
C GLU A 692 -53.35 6.05 -5.24
N GLY A 693 -52.54 5.78 -4.20
CA GLY A 693 -51.67 4.60 -4.10
C GLY A 693 -50.19 4.96 -3.91
N PHE A 694 -49.31 3.99 -4.16
CA PHE A 694 -47.87 4.20 -4.05
C PHE A 694 -47.28 4.75 -5.35
N ILE A 695 -46.41 5.76 -5.24
CA ILE A 695 -45.72 6.38 -6.37
C ILE A 695 -44.21 6.44 -6.13
N LEU A 696 -43.46 6.60 -7.22
CA LEU A 696 -42.06 7.00 -7.18
C LEU A 696 -41.95 8.48 -7.55
N ALA A 697 -41.24 9.26 -6.74
CA ALA A 697 -41.03 10.69 -6.92
C ALA A 697 -39.57 11.06 -6.66
N GLU A 698 -39.25 12.35 -6.80
CA GLU A 698 -37.96 12.86 -6.34
C GLU A 698 -37.74 12.62 -4.84
N PRO A 699 -36.47 12.49 -4.37
CA PRO A 699 -36.17 12.29 -2.96
C PRO A 699 -36.74 13.40 -2.07
N ALA A 700 -37.41 13.03 -0.98
CA ALA A 700 -37.88 13.98 0.03
C ALA A 700 -36.72 14.43 0.95
N ASP A 701 -35.71 13.59 1.12
CA ASP A 701 -34.48 13.96 1.82
C ASP A 701 -33.66 14.97 1.02
N LYS A 702 -33.50 16.17 1.59
CA LYS A 702 -32.74 17.27 1.00
C LYS A 702 -31.29 16.92 0.69
N SER A 703 -30.71 15.96 1.43
CA SER A 703 -29.31 15.56 1.24
C SER A 703 -29.05 14.86 -0.11
N TYR A 704 -30.10 14.35 -0.76
CA TYR A 704 -30.04 13.72 -2.09
C TYR A 704 -30.38 14.67 -3.25
N LEU A 705 -30.81 15.91 -2.97
CA LEU A 705 -31.19 16.88 -4.01
C LEU A 705 -30.04 17.23 -4.98
N PRO A 706 -28.78 17.46 -4.54
CA PRO A 706 -27.69 17.70 -5.48
C PRO A 706 -27.49 16.55 -6.47
N LEU A 707 -27.60 15.31 -5.98
CA LEU A 707 -27.48 14.10 -6.80
C LEU A 707 -28.65 13.98 -7.79
N TRP A 708 -29.88 14.23 -7.34
CA TRP A 708 -31.06 14.24 -8.19
C TRP A 708 -30.97 15.30 -9.28
N ASN A 709 -30.63 16.53 -8.91
CA ASN A 709 -30.52 17.67 -9.82
C ASN A 709 -29.42 17.45 -10.88
N THR A 710 -28.32 16.77 -10.54
CA THR A 710 -27.31 16.39 -11.54
C THR A 710 -27.90 15.51 -12.66
N GLY A 711 -28.81 14.60 -12.31
CA GLY A 711 -29.56 13.82 -13.29
C GLY A 711 -30.53 14.67 -14.12
N ILE A 712 -31.25 15.60 -13.49
CA ILE A 712 -32.17 16.53 -14.17
C ILE A 712 -31.41 17.43 -15.15
N ASP A 713 -30.30 18.03 -14.72
CA ASP A 713 -29.45 18.88 -15.56
C ASP A 713 -28.87 18.10 -16.75
N PHE A 714 -28.51 16.83 -16.53
CA PHE A 714 -28.09 15.95 -17.61
C PHE A 714 -29.21 15.74 -18.63
N LEU A 715 -30.44 15.46 -18.18
CA LEU A 715 -31.60 15.36 -19.07
C LEU A 715 -31.84 16.67 -19.84
N GLN A 716 -31.76 17.83 -19.19
CA GLN A 716 -31.92 19.12 -19.86
C GLN A 716 -30.89 19.34 -20.98
N ARG A 717 -29.62 19.00 -20.73
CA ARG A 717 -28.55 19.07 -21.76
C ARG A 717 -28.81 18.14 -22.95
N THR A 718 -29.55 17.05 -22.75
CA THR A 718 -29.89 16.09 -23.81
C THR A 718 -31.05 16.53 -24.71
N ARG A 719 -31.76 17.64 -24.41
CA ARG A 719 -32.79 18.19 -25.32
C ARG A 719 -32.22 18.63 -26.66
N GLN A 720 -31.00 19.18 -26.66
CA GLN A 720 -30.31 19.65 -27.86
C GLN A 720 -29.72 18.52 -28.72
N GLY A 721 -29.70 17.28 -28.21
CA GLY A 721 -29.12 16.14 -28.92
C GLY A 721 -28.83 14.95 -28.00
N LYS A 722 -28.63 13.78 -28.60
CA LYS A 722 -28.29 12.54 -27.88
C LYS A 722 -26.98 12.70 -27.10
N ARG A 723 -26.97 12.23 -25.85
CA ARG A 723 -25.78 12.18 -24.99
C ARG A 723 -25.56 10.79 -24.44
N ASN A 724 -24.31 10.41 -24.26
CA ASN A 724 -23.96 9.09 -23.77
C ASN A 724 -24.19 9.00 -22.26
N LEU A 725 -24.81 7.92 -21.77
CA LEU A 725 -25.06 7.75 -20.32
C LEU A 725 -23.78 7.65 -19.49
N LYS A 726 -22.66 7.28 -20.11
CA LYS A 726 -21.34 7.32 -19.46
C LYS A 726 -20.99 8.73 -18.96
N GLU A 727 -21.39 9.79 -19.65
CA GLU A 727 -21.14 11.17 -19.21
C GLU A 727 -21.77 11.44 -17.83
N LEU A 728 -23.00 10.96 -17.60
CA LEU A 728 -23.66 11.05 -16.30
C LEU A 728 -22.93 10.20 -15.25
N VAL A 729 -22.60 8.95 -15.58
CA VAL A 729 -21.89 8.06 -14.64
C VAL A 729 -20.52 8.64 -14.25
N ASP A 730 -19.75 9.16 -15.21
CA ASP A 730 -18.43 9.77 -14.97
C ASP A 730 -18.56 11.05 -14.11
N ALA A 731 -19.64 11.82 -14.26
CA ALA A 731 -19.94 12.97 -13.41
C ALA A 731 -20.21 12.54 -11.95
N LEU A 732 -20.94 11.45 -11.75
CA LEU A 732 -21.22 10.89 -10.41
C LEU A 732 -20.00 10.22 -9.76
N LEU A 733 -19.13 9.60 -10.57
CA LEU A 733 -17.86 9.01 -10.13
C LEU A 733 -16.79 10.05 -9.81
N SER A 734 -16.99 11.31 -10.21
CA SER A 734 -16.06 12.43 -10.02
C SER A 734 -16.57 13.40 -8.94
N LYS A 735 -15.73 14.36 -8.54
CA LYS A 735 -16.17 15.49 -7.71
C LYS A 735 -17.34 16.24 -8.39
N PRO A 736 -18.31 16.77 -7.63
CA PRO A 736 -18.33 16.90 -6.16
C PRO A 736 -18.86 15.68 -5.39
N PHE A 737 -19.12 14.54 -6.04
CA PHE A 737 -19.71 13.37 -5.37
C PHE A 737 -18.71 12.25 -5.07
N LYS A 738 -17.91 11.85 -6.07
CA LYS A 738 -17.04 10.66 -6.03
C LYS A 738 -17.80 9.43 -5.48
N LEU A 739 -18.97 9.13 -6.02
CA LEU A 739 -19.75 7.97 -5.58
C LEU A 739 -19.03 6.66 -5.92
N LYS A 740 -19.39 5.59 -5.23
CA LYS A 740 -18.90 4.25 -5.58
C LYS A 740 -19.76 3.64 -6.68
N GLN A 741 -19.12 2.92 -7.60
CA GLN A 741 -19.82 2.28 -8.73
C GLN A 741 -20.99 1.41 -8.26
N GLY A 742 -20.80 0.64 -7.17
CA GLY A 742 -21.86 -0.18 -6.60
C GLY A 742 -23.10 0.59 -6.17
N PHE A 743 -23.01 1.87 -5.76
CA PHE A 743 -24.19 2.70 -5.51
C PHE A 743 -24.83 3.20 -6.82
N ILE A 744 -24.00 3.65 -7.76
CA ILE A 744 -24.45 4.13 -9.08
C ILE A 744 -25.24 3.04 -9.81
N ASP A 745 -24.82 1.79 -9.70
CA ASP A 745 -25.47 0.61 -10.27
C ASP A 745 -26.94 0.43 -9.83
N PHE A 746 -27.35 1.02 -8.70
CA PHE A 746 -28.75 1.04 -8.25
C PHE A 746 -29.40 2.41 -8.48
N TRP A 747 -28.65 3.49 -8.28
CA TRP A 747 -29.16 4.84 -8.45
C TRP A 747 -29.55 5.14 -9.89
N LEU A 748 -28.68 4.82 -10.86
CA LEU A 748 -28.92 5.06 -12.28
C LEU A 748 -30.23 4.41 -12.79
N PRO A 749 -30.48 3.11 -12.58
CA PRO A 749 -31.73 2.51 -13.05
C PRO A 749 -32.95 3.03 -12.31
N VAL A 750 -32.84 3.40 -11.03
CA VAL A 750 -33.94 4.07 -10.29
C VAL A 750 -34.26 5.43 -10.92
N PHE A 751 -33.25 6.27 -11.12
CA PHE A 751 -33.43 7.59 -11.72
C PHE A 751 -34.04 7.49 -13.12
N LEU A 752 -33.47 6.64 -13.99
CA LEU A 752 -33.97 6.42 -15.35
C LEU A 752 -35.38 5.84 -15.37
N PHE A 753 -35.72 4.95 -14.43
CA PHE A 753 -37.07 4.40 -14.35
C PHE A 753 -38.09 5.45 -13.88
N ILE A 754 -37.74 6.31 -12.93
CA ILE A 754 -38.64 7.40 -12.49
C ILE A 754 -38.85 8.40 -13.63
N LYS A 755 -37.79 8.72 -14.38
CA LYS A 755 -37.80 9.68 -15.49
C LYS A 755 -38.09 9.06 -16.86
N ARG A 756 -38.51 7.81 -16.92
CA ARG A 756 -38.73 7.03 -18.16
C ARG A 756 -39.64 7.70 -19.19
N ASP A 757 -40.53 8.55 -18.72
CA ASP A 757 -41.51 9.26 -19.54
C ASP A 757 -40.96 10.60 -20.07
N ASP A 758 -39.76 11.03 -19.65
CA ASP A 758 -39.16 12.32 -19.99
C ASP A 758 -38.07 12.22 -21.08
N PHE A 759 -37.66 11.01 -21.47
CA PHE A 759 -36.59 10.79 -22.46
C PHE A 759 -36.78 9.56 -23.35
N ALA A 760 -36.12 9.58 -24.51
CA ALA A 760 -35.89 8.42 -25.37
C ALA A 760 -34.53 7.78 -25.07
N LEU A 761 -34.51 6.45 -24.91
CA LEU A 761 -33.31 5.64 -24.72
C LEU A 761 -32.88 4.98 -26.03
N PHE A 762 -31.58 5.00 -26.33
CA PHE A 762 -31.00 4.42 -27.54
C PHE A 762 -29.88 3.44 -27.18
N SER A 763 -29.70 2.43 -28.02
CA SER A 763 -28.55 1.52 -28.01
C SER A 763 -27.91 1.46 -29.40
N ASN A 764 -26.84 0.69 -29.55
CA ASN A 764 -26.23 0.38 -30.84
C ASN A 764 -27.22 -0.19 -31.88
N LYS A 765 -28.35 -0.77 -31.44
CA LYS A 765 -29.42 -1.32 -32.29
C LYS A 765 -30.54 -0.32 -32.59
N GLY A 766 -30.43 0.93 -32.13
CA GLY A 766 -31.44 1.98 -32.28
C GLY A 766 -32.25 2.24 -31.01
N TYR A 767 -33.42 2.86 -31.18
CA TYR A 767 -34.31 3.28 -30.11
C TYR A 767 -34.89 2.10 -29.31
N ILE A 768 -34.98 2.25 -27.99
CA ILE A 768 -35.56 1.29 -27.06
C ILE A 768 -36.93 1.80 -26.58
N PRO A 769 -38.04 1.25 -27.11
CA PRO A 769 -39.40 1.73 -26.82
C PRO A 769 -39.95 1.31 -25.45
N TYR A 770 -39.35 0.31 -24.81
CA TYR A 770 -39.76 -0.20 -23.50
C TYR A 770 -38.54 -0.35 -22.61
N ILE A 771 -38.55 0.36 -21.49
CA ILE A 771 -37.56 0.19 -20.43
C ILE A 771 -37.98 -1.01 -19.59
N THR A 772 -37.37 -2.17 -19.87
CA THR A 772 -37.60 -3.44 -19.15
C THR A 772 -36.56 -3.65 -18.05
N GLU A 773 -36.74 -4.67 -17.20
CA GLU A 773 -35.75 -5.07 -16.20
C GLU A 773 -34.38 -5.35 -16.82
N ASP A 774 -34.34 -6.07 -17.95
CA ASP A 774 -33.10 -6.40 -18.65
C ASP A 774 -32.44 -5.16 -19.25
N THR A 775 -33.25 -4.22 -19.74
CA THR A 775 -32.74 -2.94 -20.28
C THR A 775 -32.02 -2.16 -19.18
N LEU A 776 -32.66 -2.00 -18.02
CA LEU A 776 -32.08 -1.28 -16.88
C LEU A 776 -30.84 -1.97 -16.29
N ASP A 777 -30.83 -3.30 -16.19
CA ASP A 777 -29.64 -4.04 -15.74
C ASP A 777 -28.46 -3.88 -16.72
N LEU A 778 -28.72 -3.94 -18.03
CA LEU A 778 -27.68 -3.75 -19.05
C LEU A 778 -27.16 -2.31 -19.11
N VAL A 779 -28.04 -1.31 -19.03
CA VAL A 779 -27.66 0.12 -18.96
C VAL A 779 -26.76 0.38 -17.76
N SER A 780 -27.07 -0.22 -16.62
CA SER A 780 -26.27 -0.08 -15.40
C SER A 780 -24.88 -0.72 -15.55
N LYS A 781 -24.78 -1.86 -16.23
CA LYS A 781 -23.50 -2.56 -16.48
C LYS A 781 -22.64 -1.88 -17.54
N ASN A 782 -23.24 -1.40 -18.62
CA ASN A 782 -22.55 -0.88 -19.80
C ASN A 782 -23.14 0.46 -20.26
N PRO A 783 -23.10 1.53 -19.43
CA PRO A 783 -23.72 2.81 -19.76
C PRO A 783 -23.16 3.45 -21.04
N LYS A 784 -21.93 3.11 -21.41
CA LYS A 784 -21.27 3.58 -22.65
C LYS A 784 -21.97 3.14 -23.95
N ASP A 785 -22.73 2.05 -23.92
CA ASP A 785 -23.41 1.50 -25.10
C ASP A 785 -24.81 2.10 -25.30
N TYR A 786 -25.18 3.08 -24.45
CA TYR A 786 -26.49 3.69 -24.42
C TYR A 786 -26.42 5.21 -24.44
N GLU A 787 -27.36 5.80 -25.16
CA GLU A 787 -27.53 7.25 -25.26
C GLU A 787 -28.96 7.62 -24.87
N ILE A 788 -29.15 8.83 -24.35
CA ILE A 788 -30.48 9.37 -24.08
C ILE A 788 -30.67 10.73 -24.75
N LYS A 789 -31.93 11.02 -25.12
CA LYS A 789 -32.39 12.32 -25.60
C LYS A 789 -33.70 12.64 -24.88
N ALA A 790 -33.70 13.68 -24.05
CA ALA A 790 -34.90 14.17 -23.42
C ALA A 790 -35.87 14.73 -24.48
N PHE A 791 -37.16 14.51 -24.27
CA PHE A 791 -38.15 15.01 -25.20
C PHE A 791 -38.33 16.52 -25.04
N ASP A 792 -38.21 17.27 -26.15
CA ASP A 792 -38.45 18.71 -26.19
C ASP A 792 -39.83 19.00 -26.81
N ILE A 793 -40.86 18.81 -26.00
CA ILE A 793 -42.25 18.77 -26.47
C ILE A 793 -43.05 20.01 -26.00
N GLU A 794 -42.45 21.19 -26.12
CA GLU A 794 -43.14 22.45 -25.89
C GLU A 794 -43.62 23.07 -27.22
N GLY A 795 -44.95 23.13 -27.41
CA GLY A 795 -45.59 23.86 -28.50
C GLY A 795 -45.40 23.32 -29.93
N VAL A 796 -46.14 23.91 -30.88
CA VAL A 796 -46.08 23.78 -32.35
C VAL A 796 -46.39 22.38 -32.97
N LYS A 797 -46.22 21.26 -32.26
CA LYS A 797 -46.45 19.88 -32.78
C LYS A 797 -47.76 19.20 -32.32
N LEU A 798 -48.61 19.88 -31.54
CA LEU A 798 -49.77 19.28 -30.84
C LEU A 798 -50.89 18.79 -31.77
N ASN A 799 -51.16 19.49 -32.87
CA ASN A 799 -52.26 19.13 -33.80
C ASN A 799 -51.96 17.81 -34.53
N LEU A 800 -50.78 17.69 -35.13
CA LEU A 800 -50.33 16.46 -35.79
C LEU A 800 -50.26 15.29 -34.80
N PHE A 801 -49.78 15.54 -33.57
CA PHE A 801 -49.78 14.56 -32.50
C PHE A 801 -51.17 14.04 -32.13
N ASN A 802 -52.16 14.92 -31.93
CA ASN A 802 -53.53 14.53 -31.62
C ASN A 802 -54.22 13.79 -32.79
N GLN A 803 -53.87 14.10 -34.04
CA GLN A 803 -54.36 13.34 -35.20
C GLN A 803 -53.82 11.90 -35.22
N TYR A 804 -52.54 11.69 -34.90
CA TYR A 804 -52.01 10.33 -34.75
C TYR A 804 -52.67 9.56 -33.60
N ARG A 805 -52.97 10.22 -32.48
CA ARG A 805 -53.75 9.62 -31.38
C ARG A 805 -55.14 9.21 -31.84
N THR A 806 -55.80 10.07 -32.61
CA THR A 806 -57.12 9.77 -33.19
C THR A 806 -57.06 8.55 -34.13
N LEU A 807 -56.03 8.45 -34.99
CA LEU A 807 -55.78 7.27 -35.84
C LEU A 807 -55.59 5.99 -35.02
N LEU A 808 -55.00 6.10 -33.83
CA LEU A 808 -54.77 4.97 -32.92
C LEU A 808 -55.93 4.73 -31.93
N ASN A 809 -57.08 5.40 -32.10
CA ASN A 809 -58.21 5.37 -31.17
C ASN A 809 -57.84 5.76 -29.73
N GLN A 810 -56.93 6.71 -29.57
CA GLN A 810 -56.49 7.27 -28.29
C GLN A 810 -57.11 8.66 -28.05
N SER A 811 -57.36 9.02 -26.79
CA SER A 811 -57.92 10.33 -26.42
C SER A 811 -56.95 11.48 -26.71
N GLN A 812 -57.49 12.61 -27.19
CA GLN A 812 -56.73 13.84 -27.43
C GLN A 812 -56.22 14.45 -26.11
N GLN A 813 -55.08 15.17 -26.16
CA GLN A 813 -54.50 15.83 -24.99
C GLN A 813 -54.28 17.32 -25.23
N GLN A 814 -54.47 18.12 -24.17
CA GLN A 814 -54.24 19.58 -24.17
C GLN A 814 -52.75 19.95 -24.08
N LYS A 815 -51.93 19.07 -23.50
CA LYS A 815 -50.46 19.17 -23.48
C LYS A 815 -49.87 17.81 -23.78
N THR A 816 -48.86 17.81 -24.63
CA THR A 816 -48.06 16.65 -24.98
C THR A 816 -47.05 16.37 -23.86
N THR A 817 -47.22 15.25 -23.16
CA THR A 817 -46.22 14.72 -22.20
C THR A 817 -45.36 13.66 -22.89
N GLY A 818 -44.12 13.45 -22.47
CA GLY A 818 -43.30 12.40 -23.08
C GLY A 818 -43.89 10.99 -22.92
N LYS A 819 -44.67 10.73 -21.85
CA LYS A 819 -45.52 9.54 -21.72
C LYS A 819 -46.52 9.41 -22.87
N SER A 820 -47.30 10.46 -23.12
CA SER A 820 -48.28 10.48 -24.22
C SER A 820 -47.61 10.30 -25.58
N PHE A 821 -46.39 10.83 -25.73
CA PHE A 821 -45.60 10.70 -26.94
C PHE A 821 -45.16 9.26 -27.20
N ILE A 822 -44.59 8.60 -26.18
CA ILE A 822 -44.21 7.19 -26.26
C ILE A 822 -45.43 6.30 -26.54
N GLU A 823 -46.58 6.55 -25.91
CA GLU A 823 -47.85 5.84 -26.15
C GLU A 823 -48.32 5.92 -27.60
N THR A 824 -48.04 7.03 -28.29
CA THR A 824 -48.44 7.26 -29.67
C THR A 824 -47.46 6.65 -30.67
N ILE A 825 -46.16 6.61 -30.37
CA ILE A 825 -45.15 6.02 -31.27
C ILE A 825 -45.13 4.49 -31.21
N ARG A 826 -45.29 3.94 -30.01
CA ARG A 826 -45.13 2.51 -29.73
C ARG A 826 -45.94 1.60 -30.67
N PRO A 827 -47.22 1.88 -31.01
CA PRO A 827 -47.98 1.08 -31.97
C PRO A 827 -47.34 0.95 -33.35
N PHE A 828 -46.68 2.00 -33.87
CA PHE A 828 -46.03 1.97 -35.19
C PHE A 828 -44.79 1.09 -35.21
N LEU A 829 -44.00 1.11 -34.13
CA LEU A 829 -42.82 0.24 -33.99
C LEU A 829 -43.22 -1.22 -33.79
N THR A 830 -44.26 -1.48 -32.98
CA THR A 830 -44.81 -2.82 -32.79
C THR A 830 -45.40 -3.38 -34.09
N PHE A 831 -46.10 -2.53 -34.85
CA PHE A 831 -46.63 -2.86 -36.17
C PHE A 831 -45.53 -3.41 -37.09
N TYR A 832 -44.39 -2.71 -37.24
CA TYR A 832 -43.29 -3.17 -38.09
C TYR A 832 -42.64 -4.48 -37.59
N LYS A 833 -42.46 -4.63 -36.27
CA LYS A 833 -41.89 -5.86 -35.70
C LYS A 833 -42.75 -7.10 -35.94
N GLN A 834 -44.08 -6.94 -35.95
CA GLN A 834 -45.04 -8.01 -36.17
C GLN A 834 -45.22 -8.38 -37.65
N LEU A 835 -44.62 -7.64 -38.58
CA LEU A 835 -44.69 -7.97 -40.01
C LEU A 835 -43.92 -9.26 -40.32
N PRO A 836 -44.44 -10.12 -41.21
CA PRO A 836 -43.67 -11.19 -41.84
C PRO A 836 -42.42 -10.66 -42.56
N GLU A 837 -41.37 -11.47 -42.71
CA GLU A 837 -40.13 -11.04 -43.37
C GLU A 837 -40.35 -10.64 -44.85
N TYR A 838 -41.24 -11.31 -45.55
CA TYR A 838 -41.69 -10.91 -46.90
C TYR A 838 -42.22 -9.47 -46.90
N ALA A 839 -43.09 -9.13 -45.95
CA ALA A 839 -43.69 -7.80 -45.86
C ALA A 839 -42.65 -6.71 -45.54
N LYS A 840 -41.55 -7.06 -44.86
CA LYS A 840 -40.42 -6.16 -44.59
C LYS A 840 -39.54 -5.90 -45.82
N THR A 841 -39.50 -6.83 -46.77
CA THR A 841 -38.51 -6.81 -47.87
C THR A 841 -39.10 -6.63 -49.27
N THR A 842 -40.37 -6.96 -49.50
CA THR A 842 -41.01 -6.88 -50.83
C THR A 842 -40.97 -5.46 -51.42
N LYS A 843 -40.72 -5.36 -52.72
CA LYS A 843 -40.78 -4.13 -53.52
C LYS A 843 -42.09 -3.99 -54.29
N ARG A 844 -43.03 -4.95 -54.14
CA ARG A 844 -44.36 -4.94 -54.77
C ARG A 844 -45.39 -4.11 -53.99
N LEU A 845 -44.97 -2.97 -53.45
CA LEU A 845 -45.78 -1.99 -52.74
C LEU A 845 -45.70 -0.64 -53.47
N ASN A 846 -46.65 0.25 -53.24
CA ASN A 846 -46.54 1.63 -53.71
C ASN A 846 -45.26 2.30 -53.18
N LYS A 847 -44.59 3.13 -54.01
CA LYS A 847 -43.34 3.84 -53.65
C LYS A 847 -43.45 4.58 -52.31
N LYS A 848 -44.61 5.19 -52.03
CA LYS A 848 -44.86 5.90 -50.77
C LYS A 848 -44.97 4.96 -49.57
N SER A 849 -45.54 3.77 -49.76
CA SER A 849 -45.64 2.72 -48.73
C SER A 849 -44.28 2.06 -48.46
N ILE A 850 -43.44 1.88 -49.50
CA ILE A 850 -42.03 1.47 -49.34
C ILE A 850 -41.27 2.52 -48.52
N ALA A 851 -41.36 3.80 -48.90
CA ALA A 851 -40.69 4.88 -48.18
C ALA A 851 -41.15 4.99 -46.72
N LEU A 852 -42.45 4.81 -46.45
CA LEU A 852 -42.98 4.78 -45.08
C LEU A 852 -42.45 3.56 -44.30
N ARG A 853 -42.47 2.37 -44.91
CA ARG A 853 -41.93 1.15 -44.29
C ARG A 853 -40.45 1.32 -43.94
N GLU A 854 -39.66 1.87 -44.85
CA GLU A 854 -38.24 2.17 -44.62
C GLU A 854 -38.05 3.22 -43.52
N ALA A 855 -38.86 4.28 -43.49
CA ALA A 855 -38.84 5.27 -42.41
C ALA A 855 -39.14 4.65 -41.03
N ILE A 856 -40.06 3.67 -40.96
CA ILE A 856 -40.32 2.92 -39.71
C ILE A 856 -39.16 1.97 -39.38
N ALA A 857 -38.64 1.24 -40.38
CA ALA A 857 -37.59 0.25 -40.22
C ALA A 857 -36.26 0.85 -39.74
N TYR A 858 -35.87 1.98 -40.32
CA TYR A 858 -34.60 2.67 -40.05
C TYR A 858 -34.75 3.81 -39.03
N SER A 859 -35.87 3.87 -38.31
CA SER A 859 -36.16 4.88 -37.31
C SER A 859 -35.11 4.89 -36.19
N LYS A 860 -34.14 5.81 -36.27
CA LYS A 860 -33.09 5.99 -35.25
C LYS A 860 -33.45 7.00 -34.16
N ASP A 861 -34.34 7.94 -34.45
CA ASP A 861 -34.87 8.92 -33.50
C ASP A 861 -36.40 8.96 -33.68
N PRO A 862 -37.18 8.51 -32.70
CA PRO A 862 -38.64 8.47 -32.82
C PRO A 862 -39.26 9.83 -33.07
N GLU A 863 -38.68 10.90 -32.50
CA GLU A 863 -39.19 12.25 -32.68
C GLU A 863 -39.00 12.74 -34.10
N GLU A 864 -37.77 12.62 -34.61
CA GLU A 864 -37.45 12.99 -36.00
C GLU A 864 -38.24 12.12 -36.99
N THR A 865 -38.34 10.81 -36.72
CA THR A 865 -39.09 9.90 -37.58
C THR A 865 -40.56 10.28 -37.69
N PHE A 866 -41.18 10.61 -36.55
CA PHE A 866 -42.63 10.81 -36.48
C PHE A 866 -43.07 12.18 -36.99
N PHE A 867 -42.25 13.20 -36.76
CA PHE A 867 -42.57 14.58 -37.14
C PHE A 867 -41.95 14.98 -38.48
N GLU A 868 -40.87 14.33 -38.92
CA GLU A 868 -40.19 14.70 -40.16
C GLU A 868 -40.18 13.57 -41.18
N HIS A 869 -39.69 12.37 -40.83
CA HIS A 869 -39.54 11.30 -41.82
C HIS A 869 -40.86 10.73 -42.32
N PHE A 870 -41.89 10.57 -41.48
CA PHE A 870 -43.21 10.07 -41.90
C PHE A 870 -43.90 11.04 -42.87
N PRO A 871 -44.04 12.34 -42.56
CA PRO A 871 -44.48 13.33 -43.54
C PRO A 871 -43.67 13.27 -44.84
N LYS A 872 -42.34 13.31 -44.74
CA LYS A 872 -41.44 13.34 -45.90
C LYS A 872 -41.57 12.10 -46.78
N ALA A 873 -41.71 10.91 -46.18
CA ALA A 873 -41.90 9.64 -46.88
C ALA A 873 -43.19 9.61 -47.71
N LEU A 874 -44.24 10.31 -47.24
CA LEU A 874 -45.52 10.42 -47.94
C LEU A 874 -45.61 11.62 -48.89
N GLY A 875 -44.58 12.48 -48.92
CA GLY A 875 -44.46 13.65 -49.80
C GLY A 875 -44.86 14.99 -49.17
N TYR A 876 -44.94 15.08 -47.85
CA TYR A 876 -45.35 16.27 -47.10
C TYR A 876 -44.21 16.84 -46.24
N ASN A 877 -44.29 18.13 -45.91
CA ASN A 877 -43.41 18.77 -44.93
C ASN A 877 -44.23 19.23 -43.70
N ILE A 878 -43.66 19.10 -42.50
CA ILE A 878 -44.32 19.49 -41.24
C ILE A 878 -44.81 20.94 -41.23
N VAL A 879 -44.08 21.88 -41.86
CA VAL A 879 -44.48 23.30 -41.94
C VAL A 879 -45.77 23.47 -42.76
N GLN A 880 -45.98 22.64 -43.77
CA GLN A 880 -47.19 22.65 -44.61
C GLN A 880 -48.37 22.03 -43.86
N LEU A 881 -48.15 20.88 -43.20
CA LEU A 881 -49.16 20.18 -42.39
C LEU A 881 -49.66 21.02 -41.20
N GLN A 882 -48.84 21.95 -40.69
CA GLN A 882 -49.24 22.87 -39.62
C GLN A 882 -50.12 24.03 -40.10
N LYS A 883 -50.00 24.43 -41.37
CA LYS A 883 -50.69 25.61 -41.93
C LYS A 883 -52.04 25.26 -42.59
N SER A 884 -52.23 24.01 -43.02
CA SER A 884 -53.45 23.56 -43.69
C SER A 884 -54.02 22.29 -43.07
N GLN A 885 -55.24 22.40 -42.53
CA GLN A 885 -56.00 21.27 -41.98
C GLN A 885 -56.36 20.25 -43.07
N GLU A 886 -56.65 20.70 -44.29
CA GLU A 886 -56.98 19.83 -45.43
C GLU A 886 -55.79 18.95 -45.85
N GLN A 887 -54.57 19.52 -45.88
CA GLN A 887 -53.36 18.75 -46.16
C GLN A 887 -53.02 17.75 -45.04
N LEU A 888 -53.34 18.11 -43.80
CA LEU A 888 -53.17 17.22 -42.64
C LEU A 888 -54.11 16.01 -42.72
N GLU A 889 -55.37 16.21 -43.08
CA GLU A 889 -56.34 15.12 -43.28
C GLU A 889 -55.95 14.21 -44.46
N ALA A 890 -55.53 14.79 -45.58
CA ALA A 890 -55.03 14.04 -46.73
C ALA A 890 -53.79 13.20 -46.38
N TYR A 891 -52.85 13.77 -45.59
CA TYR A 891 -51.69 13.06 -45.07
C TYR A 891 -52.09 11.84 -44.22
N ILE A 892 -53.03 12.02 -43.29
CA ILE A 892 -53.49 10.94 -42.41
C ILE A 892 -54.22 9.83 -43.17
N GLN A 893 -55.08 10.17 -44.14
CA GLN A 893 -55.71 9.17 -45.01
C GLN A 893 -54.66 8.37 -45.79
N GLN A 894 -53.66 9.06 -46.35
CA GLN A 894 -52.59 8.42 -47.10
C GLN A 894 -51.73 7.50 -46.20
N LEU A 895 -51.46 7.92 -44.96
CA LEU A 895 -50.77 7.12 -43.96
C LEU A 895 -51.54 5.83 -43.64
N GLN A 896 -52.87 5.92 -43.45
CA GLN A 896 -53.72 4.76 -43.21
C GLN A 896 -53.70 3.78 -44.39
N THR A 897 -53.82 4.29 -45.61
CA THR A 897 -53.76 3.46 -46.83
C THR A 897 -52.42 2.74 -46.96
N SER A 898 -51.31 3.44 -46.74
CA SER A 898 -49.98 2.84 -46.79
C SER A 898 -49.76 1.78 -45.70
N ILE A 899 -50.22 2.02 -44.47
CA ILE A 899 -50.15 1.03 -43.38
C ILE A 899 -50.99 -0.21 -43.71
N ARG A 900 -52.19 -0.02 -44.27
CA ARG A 900 -53.07 -1.12 -44.70
C ARG A 900 -52.41 -1.96 -45.78
N GLU A 901 -51.82 -1.33 -46.79
CA GLU A 901 -51.11 -2.00 -47.88
C GLU A 901 -49.93 -2.85 -47.37
N ILE A 902 -49.10 -2.29 -46.47
CA ILE A 902 -47.99 -3.02 -45.83
C ILE A 902 -48.51 -4.21 -45.00
N ARG A 903 -49.65 -4.05 -44.33
CA ARG A 903 -50.26 -5.11 -43.50
C ARG A 903 -50.80 -6.27 -44.34
N THR A 904 -51.39 -5.98 -45.52
CA THR A 904 -52.07 -7.00 -46.34
C THR A 904 -51.18 -7.65 -47.40
N CYS A 905 -49.98 -7.12 -47.66
CA CYS A 905 -49.15 -7.60 -48.78
C CYS A 905 -48.74 -9.08 -48.70
N TYR A 906 -48.59 -9.65 -47.50
CA TYR A 906 -48.37 -11.09 -47.36
C TYR A 906 -49.59 -11.92 -47.78
N ASN A 907 -50.81 -11.43 -47.48
CA ASN A 907 -52.03 -12.09 -47.96
C ASN A 907 -52.12 -12.01 -49.49
N GLU A 908 -51.72 -10.88 -50.08
CA GLU A 908 -51.65 -10.75 -51.54
C GLU A 908 -50.66 -11.74 -52.18
N LEU A 909 -49.52 -12.02 -51.53
CA LEU A 909 -48.60 -13.06 -51.99
C LEU A 909 -49.23 -14.45 -51.97
N VAL A 910 -49.94 -14.80 -50.89
CA VAL A 910 -50.68 -16.06 -50.78
C VAL A 910 -51.70 -16.17 -51.93
N ASN A 911 -52.50 -15.12 -52.14
CA ASN A 911 -53.51 -15.09 -53.19
C ASN A 911 -52.91 -15.25 -54.60
N ARG A 912 -51.72 -14.69 -54.86
CA ARG A 912 -51.03 -14.86 -56.16
C ARG A 912 -50.54 -16.30 -56.38
N LEU A 913 -50.00 -16.94 -55.35
CA LEU A 913 -49.61 -18.36 -55.44
C LEU A 913 -50.84 -19.27 -55.64
N GLU A 914 -51.94 -18.99 -54.94
CA GLU A 914 -53.21 -19.69 -55.13
C GLU A 914 -53.74 -19.53 -56.55
N ALA A 915 -53.78 -18.30 -57.07
CA ALA A 915 -54.19 -18.01 -58.44
C ALA A 915 -53.33 -18.76 -59.46
N PHE A 916 -52.00 -18.79 -59.26
CA PHE A 916 -51.10 -19.57 -60.11
C PHE A 916 -51.44 -21.07 -60.14
N LEU A 917 -51.74 -21.67 -58.98
CA LEU A 917 -52.14 -23.09 -58.92
C LEU A 917 -53.47 -23.34 -59.64
N LEU A 918 -54.45 -22.46 -59.46
CA LEU A 918 -55.77 -22.59 -60.08
C LEU A 918 -55.71 -22.38 -61.60
N GLU A 919 -54.99 -21.37 -62.07
CA GLU A 919 -54.97 -20.98 -63.49
C GLU A 919 -54.01 -21.85 -64.32
N GLU A 920 -52.79 -22.10 -63.83
CA GLU A 920 -51.73 -22.72 -64.63
C GLU A 920 -51.64 -24.25 -64.45
N ILE A 921 -52.17 -24.81 -63.35
CA ILE A 921 -52.03 -26.23 -63.04
C ILE A 921 -53.38 -26.98 -63.08
N ILE A 922 -54.45 -26.40 -62.54
CA ILE A 922 -55.77 -27.04 -62.46
C ILE A 922 -56.67 -26.64 -63.63
N GLY A 923 -56.68 -25.35 -64.01
CA GLY A 923 -57.52 -24.80 -65.07
C GLY A 923 -58.98 -24.53 -64.66
N GLU A 924 -59.33 -24.65 -63.36
CA GLU A 924 -60.67 -24.44 -62.84
C GLU A 924 -60.64 -23.58 -61.57
N LYS A 925 -61.70 -22.78 -61.35
CA LYS A 925 -61.85 -21.98 -60.12
C LYS A 925 -62.51 -22.81 -59.03
N LEU A 926 -61.71 -23.34 -58.12
CA LEU A 926 -62.12 -24.19 -57.01
C LEU A 926 -61.81 -23.52 -55.66
N SER A 927 -62.54 -23.90 -54.61
CA SER A 927 -62.24 -23.46 -53.24
C SER A 927 -61.04 -24.23 -52.66
N PHE A 928 -60.40 -23.72 -51.60
CA PHE A 928 -59.22 -24.36 -50.98
C PHE A 928 -59.40 -25.87 -50.67
N PRO A 929 -60.48 -26.31 -50.00
CA PRO A 929 -60.72 -27.74 -49.78
C PRO A 929 -60.80 -28.55 -51.07
N ASP A 930 -61.43 -28.00 -52.11
CA ASP A 930 -61.72 -28.70 -53.36
C ASP A 930 -60.46 -28.87 -54.23
N TYR A 931 -59.67 -27.81 -54.40
CA TYR A 931 -58.45 -27.92 -55.21
C TYR A 931 -57.35 -28.72 -54.49
N LYS A 932 -57.29 -28.65 -53.16
CA LYS A 932 -56.43 -29.53 -52.36
C LYS A 932 -56.81 -30.99 -52.57
N ALA A 933 -58.11 -31.32 -52.50
CA ALA A 933 -58.61 -32.66 -52.77
C ALA A 933 -58.34 -33.11 -54.22
N ALA A 934 -58.43 -32.20 -55.19
CA ALA A 934 -58.10 -32.48 -56.59
C ALA A 934 -56.63 -32.87 -56.75
N PHE A 935 -55.70 -32.13 -56.16
CA PHE A 935 -54.27 -32.49 -56.15
C PHE A 935 -53.99 -33.81 -55.43
N GLN A 936 -54.64 -34.04 -54.29
CA GLN A 936 -54.50 -35.29 -53.53
C GLN A 936 -55.00 -36.49 -54.34
N SER A 937 -56.12 -36.35 -55.03
CA SER A 937 -56.66 -37.37 -55.93
C SER A 937 -55.73 -37.63 -57.13
N ARG A 938 -55.23 -36.57 -57.78
CA ARG A 938 -54.33 -36.64 -58.95
C ARG A 938 -53.08 -37.49 -58.69
N PHE A 939 -52.48 -37.34 -57.50
CA PHE A 939 -51.21 -38.00 -57.17
C PHE A 939 -51.35 -39.23 -56.24
N ARG A 940 -52.57 -39.60 -55.81
CA ARG A 940 -52.80 -40.67 -54.81
C ARG A 940 -52.16 -42.02 -55.16
N LYS A 941 -52.03 -42.35 -56.45
CA LYS A 941 -51.52 -43.64 -56.94
C LYS A 941 -49.99 -43.74 -57.01
N LEU A 942 -49.26 -42.65 -56.75
CA LEU A 942 -47.80 -42.65 -56.75
C LEU A 942 -47.27 -43.54 -55.63
N LYS A 943 -46.30 -44.41 -55.97
CA LYS A 943 -45.65 -45.30 -55.00
C LYS A 943 -44.51 -44.53 -54.30
N ASN A 944 -44.67 -44.25 -53.02
CA ASN A 944 -43.72 -43.47 -52.20
C ASN A 944 -42.25 -43.93 -52.24
N HIS A 945 -41.97 -45.22 -52.52
CA HIS A 945 -40.60 -45.75 -52.60
C HIS A 945 -39.92 -45.48 -53.96
N LEU A 946 -40.65 -45.00 -54.96
CA LEU A 946 -40.14 -44.67 -56.29
C LEU A 946 -39.84 -43.16 -56.45
N LEU A 947 -40.23 -42.33 -55.49
CA LEU A 947 -40.01 -40.89 -55.51
C LEU A 947 -38.59 -40.55 -55.05
N LEU A 948 -37.95 -39.62 -55.75
CA LEU A 948 -36.69 -39.01 -55.29
C LEU A 948 -36.91 -38.24 -53.97
N PRO A 949 -35.86 -37.98 -53.17
CA PRO A 949 -36.01 -37.31 -51.88
C PRO A 949 -36.78 -35.97 -51.94
N HIS A 950 -36.52 -35.11 -52.93
CA HIS A 950 -37.23 -33.82 -53.08
C HIS A 950 -38.69 -33.99 -53.50
N GLN A 951 -38.97 -34.91 -54.42
CA GLN A 951 -40.33 -35.28 -54.84
C GLN A 951 -41.14 -35.86 -53.69
N LYS A 952 -40.52 -36.68 -52.83
CA LYS A 952 -41.16 -37.29 -51.67
C LYS A 952 -41.57 -36.23 -50.64
N VAL A 953 -40.71 -35.24 -50.39
CA VAL A 953 -41.03 -34.12 -49.48
C VAL A 953 -42.19 -33.30 -50.03
N PHE A 954 -42.16 -32.93 -51.32
CA PHE A 954 -43.25 -32.20 -51.96
C PHE A 954 -44.56 -32.98 -51.94
N TYR A 955 -44.53 -34.26 -52.34
CA TYR A 955 -45.68 -35.15 -52.28
C TYR A 955 -46.29 -35.26 -50.88
N GLN A 956 -45.47 -35.42 -49.84
CA GLN A 956 -45.95 -35.47 -48.45
C GLN A 956 -46.64 -34.16 -48.02
N ARG A 957 -46.15 -33.00 -48.46
CA ARG A 957 -46.80 -31.70 -48.18
C ARG A 957 -48.13 -31.56 -48.93
N MET A 958 -48.19 -31.98 -50.19
CA MET A 958 -49.43 -32.02 -50.97
C MET A 958 -50.49 -32.95 -50.32
N MET A 959 -50.06 -34.11 -49.81
CA MET A 959 -50.92 -35.09 -49.13
C MET A 959 -51.21 -34.77 -47.65
N SER A 960 -50.76 -33.61 -47.14
CA SER A 960 -50.94 -33.26 -45.73
C SER A 960 -52.39 -32.93 -45.36
N GLU A 961 -52.76 -33.21 -44.11
CA GLU A 961 -54.06 -32.88 -43.50
C GLU A 961 -54.14 -31.42 -43.00
N LEU A 962 -53.28 -30.51 -43.49
CA LEU A 962 -53.32 -29.10 -43.06
C LEU A 962 -54.57 -28.39 -43.60
N ASP A 963 -55.48 -28.00 -42.71
CA ASP A 963 -56.74 -27.33 -43.07
C ASP A 963 -56.66 -25.79 -43.12
N ASP A 964 -55.53 -25.21 -42.69
CA ASP A 964 -55.28 -23.79 -42.87
C ASP A 964 -54.67 -23.51 -44.25
N HIS A 965 -55.38 -22.68 -45.03
CA HIS A 965 -55.02 -22.30 -46.40
C HIS A 965 -53.59 -21.76 -46.52
N LYS A 966 -53.19 -20.85 -45.61
CA LYS A 966 -51.87 -20.20 -45.65
C LYS A 966 -50.77 -21.18 -45.25
N ALA A 967 -51.00 -21.98 -44.21
CA ALA A 967 -50.04 -22.97 -43.74
C ALA A 967 -49.79 -24.05 -44.80
N TRP A 968 -50.83 -24.49 -45.50
CA TRP A 968 -50.70 -25.49 -46.57
C TRP A 968 -49.85 -24.95 -47.73
N LEU A 969 -50.19 -23.77 -48.27
CA LEU A 969 -49.40 -23.13 -49.34
C LEU A 969 -47.96 -22.81 -48.91
N SER A 970 -47.77 -22.38 -47.66
CA SER A 970 -46.44 -22.14 -47.12
C SER A 970 -45.60 -23.41 -47.03
N SER A 971 -46.22 -24.54 -46.68
CA SER A 971 -45.56 -25.85 -46.66
C SER A 971 -45.15 -26.34 -48.05
N ILE A 972 -45.93 -26.00 -49.09
CA ILE A 972 -45.62 -26.29 -50.49
C ILE A 972 -44.43 -25.45 -50.95
N SER A 973 -44.42 -24.15 -50.66
CA SER A 973 -43.28 -23.29 -50.92
C SER A 973 -42.00 -23.85 -50.28
N GLN A 974 -42.09 -24.30 -49.02
CA GLN A 974 -40.96 -24.88 -48.32
C GLN A 974 -40.46 -26.17 -48.97
N ALA A 975 -41.36 -27.00 -49.50
CA ALA A 975 -40.96 -28.22 -50.21
C ALA A 975 -40.31 -27.94 -51.57
N CYS A 976 -40.73 -26.90 -52.30
CA CYS A 976 -40.17 -26.55 -53.61
C CYS A 976 -38.79 -25.88 -53.53
N ILE A 977 -38.65 -24.87 -52.67
CA ILE A 977 -37.46 -23.99 -52.63
C ILE A 977 -36.78 -23.94 -51.26
N GLY A 978 -37.25 -24.71 -50.27
CA GLY A 978 -36.64 -24.77 -48.93
C GLY A 978 -37.04 -23.63 -47.99
N LYS A 979 -37.90 -22.69 -48.43
CA LYS A 979 -38.34 -21.53 -47.65
C LYS A 979 -39.88 -21.47 -47.55
N SER A 980 -40.37 -21.15 -46.35
CA SER A 980 -41.78 -20.85 -46.12
C SER A 980 -42.16 -19.53 -46.82
N LEU A 981 -43.43 -19.38 -47.18
CA LEU A 981 -43.89 -18.27 -48.03
C LEU A 981 -43.68 -16.89 -47.40
N ASP A 982 -43.62 -16.82 -46.07
CA ASP A 982 -43.37 -15.59 -45.31
C ASP A 982 -41.91 -15.14 -45.32
N LEU A 983 -40.98 -15.98 -45.82
CA LEU A 983 -39.52 -15.74 -45.84
C LEU A 983 -38.94 -15.56 -47.26
N ILE A 984 -39.75 -15.71 -48.31
CA ILE A 984 -39.27 -15.61 -49.69
C ILE A 984 -39.06 -14.14 -50.09
N SER A 985 -38.26 -13.91 -51.12
CA SER A 985 -38.13 -12.61 -51.79
C SER A 985 -38.96 -12.56 -53.09
N ASP A 986 -39.12 -11.36 -53.68
CA ASP A 986 -39.89 -11.18 -54.92
C ASP A 986 -39.30 -11.94 -56.13
N GLU A 987 -37.98 -12.22 -56.14
CA GLU A 987 -37.34 -13.04 -57.17
C GLU A 987 -37.52 -14.54 -56.87
N GLU A 988 -37.47 -14.94 -55.61
CA GLU A 988 -37.75 -16.32 -55.20
C GLU A 988 -39.22 -16.72 -55.42
N GLU A 989 -40.15 -15.76 -55.42
CA GLU A 989 -41.54 -15.97 -55.86
C GLU A 989 -41.59 -16.48 -57.31
N LYS A 990 -40.75 -15.95 -58.22
CA LYS A 990 -40.68 -16.43 -59.61
C LYS A 990 -40.08 -17.83 -59.71
N VAL A 991 -38.98 -18.06 -58.99
CA VAL A 991 -38.31 -19.37 -58.92
C VAL A 991 -39.25 -20.43 -58.34
N LEU A 992 -40.08 -20.06 -57.35
CA LEU A 992 -41.09 -20.93 -56.78
C LEU A 992 -42.07 -21.40 -57.86
N TYR A 993 -42.58 -20.49 -58.71
CA TYR A 993 -43.49 -20.86 -59.79
C TYR A 993 -42.88 -21.82 -60.81
N GLU A 994 -41.64 -21.58 -61.23
CA GLU A 994 -40.92 -22.47 -62.16
C GLU A 994 -40.70 -23.86 -61.54
N LYS A 995 -40.13 -23.94 -60.34
CA LYS A 995 -39.90 -25.22 -59.67
C LYS A 995 -41.18 -25.97 -59.35
N LEU A 996 -42.25 -25.26 -59.04
CA LEU A 996 -43.54 -25.88 -58.76
C LEU A 996 -44.13 -26.51 -60.03
N LYS A 997 -43.99 -25.86 -61.19
CA LYS A 997 -44.31 -26.47 -62.50
C LYS A 997 -43.46 -27.72 -62.77
N ASP A 998 -42.14 -27.61 -62.61
CA ASP A 998 -41.22 -28.73 -62.88
C ASP A 998 -41.52 -29.95 -62.01
N ILE A 999 -41.67 -29.76 -60.69
CA ILE A 999 -41.95 -30.87 -59.77
C ILE A 999 -43.31 -31.50 -60.06
N ILE A 1000 -44.32 -30.70 -60.41
CA ILE A 1000 -45.65 -31.23 -60.78
C ILE A 1000 -45.56 -32.05 -62.08
N HIS A 1001 -44.81 -31.59 -63.09
CA HIS A 1001 -44.55 -32.35 -64.31
C HIS A 1001 -43.76 -33.64 -64.05
N GLU A 1002 -42.76 -33.61 -63.16
CA GLU A 1002 -42.03 -34.82 -62.73
C GLU A 1002 -42.98 -35.85 -62.09
N LEU A 1003 -43.89 -35.40 -61.20
CA LEU A 1003 -44.86 -36.27 -60.56
C LEU A 1003 -45.91 -36.83 -61.55
N ASP A 1004 -46.37 -36.02 -62.50
CA ASP A 1004 -47.27 -36.48 -63.56
C ASP A 1004 -46.62 -37.56 -64.44
N ASN A 1005 -45.34 -37.39 -64.81
CA ASN A 1005 -44.57 -38.40 -65.56
C ASN A 1005 -44.43 -39.74 -64.80
N LEU A 1006 -44.25 -39.68 -63.48
CA LEU A 1006 -44.19 -40.86 -62.62
C LEU A 1006 -45.56 -41.52 -62.46
N CYS A 1007 -46.64 -40.75 -62.47
CA CYS A 1007 -48.00 -41.27 -62.51
C CYS A 1007 -48.23 -42.11 -63.77
N GLU A 1008 -47.71 -41.73 -64.94
CA GLU A 1008 -47.79 -42.54 -66.16
C GLU A 1008 -47.02 -43.87 -66.07
N LEU A 1009 -45.80 -43.85 -65.50
CA LEU A 1009 -45.01 -45.08 -65.26
C LEU A 1009 -45.70 -46.05 -64.30
N SER A 1010 -46.42 -45.53 -63.30
CA SER A 1010 -47.12 -46.34 -62.31
C SER A 1010 -48.38 -47.05 -62.84
N LYS A 1011 -48.87 -46.69 -64.05
CA LYS A 1011 -50.03 -47.32 -64.70
C LYS A 1011 -49.71 -48.61 -65.47
N ALA A 1012 -48.44 -48.96 -65.70
CA ALA A 1012 -48.05 -50.19 -66.38
C ALA A 1012 -47.79 -51.33 -65.37
N ASP A 1013 -48.58 -52.41 -65.43
CA ASP A 1013 -48.33 -53.64 -64.67
C ASP A 1013 -47.10 -54.38 -65.27
N VAL A 1014 -46.05 -54.57 -64.46
CA VAL A 1014 -44.79 -55.22 -64.87
C VAL A 1014 -44.44 -56.35 -63.88
N ASP A 1015 -44.21 -57.57 -64.39
CA ASP A 1015 -43.77 -58.75 -63.63
C ASP A 1015 -42.23 -58.84 -63.57
N LYS A 1016 -41.67 -58.54 -62.40
CA LYS A 1016 -40.21 -58.42 -62.18
C LYS A 1016 -39.44 -59.76 -62.26
N GLU A 1017 -40.12 -60.90 -62.16
CA GLU A 1017 -39.42 -62.19 -62.21
C GLU A 1017 -39.12 -62.62 -63.65
N LYS A 1018 -40.00 -62.29 -64.60
CA LYS A 1018 -39.93 -62.79 -65.98
C LYS A 1018 -39.37 -61.79 -67.00
N GLU A 1019 -39.51 -60.50 -66.74
CA GLU A 1019 -39.17 -59.43 -67.70
C GLU A 1019 -38.15 -58.45 -67.13
N ASP A 1020 -37.25 -57.99 -68.00
CA ASP A 1020 -36.47 -56.77 -67.78
C ASP A 1020 -37.04 -55.67 -68.69
N VAL A 1021 -37.39 -54.51 -68.11
CA VAL A 1021 -38.02 -53.39 -68.83
C VAL A 1021 -37.09 -52.18 -68.84
N PHE A 1022 -36.78 -51.71 -70.05
CA PHE A 1022 -35.94 -50.53 -70.27
C PHE A 1022 -36.75 -49.44 -70.98
N LYS A 1023 -36.74 -48.22 -70.43
CA LYS A 1023 -37.26 -47.01 -71.08
C LYS A 1023 -36.07 -46.17 -71.55
N LEU A 1024 -35.92 -46.03 -72.86
CA LEU A 1024 -34.89 -45.20 -73.49
C LEU A 1024 -35.53 -43.92 -74.01
N GLU A 1025 -34.89 -42.79 -73.70
CA GLU A 1025 -35.28 -41.46 -74.17
C GLU A 1025 -34.09 -40.85 -74.91
N ILE A 1026 -34.24 -40.64 -76.21
CA ILE A 1026 -33.23 -39.98 -77.05
C ILE A 1026 -33.78 -38.63 -77.44
N THR A 1027 -33.03 -37.58 -77.12
CA THR A 1027 -33.37 -36.20 -77.45
C THR A 1027 -32.34 -35.68 -78.44
N SER A 1028 -32.76 -35.35 -79.65
CA SER A 1028 -31.93 -34.63 -80.63
C SER A 1028 -32.50 -33.24 -80.87
N PHE A 1029 -31.63 -32.28 -81.21
CA PHE A 1029 -32.04 -30.89 -81.42
C PHE A 1029 -32.94 -30.71 -82.66
N VAL A 1030 -32.96 -31.67 -83.59
CA VAL A 1030 -33.65 -31.57 -84.89
C VAL A 1030 -34.95 -32.41 -84.93
N GLU A 1031 -34.99 -33.56 -84.26
CA GLU A 1031 -36.12 -34.51 -84.38
C GLU A 1031 -36.99 -34.62 -83.12
N GLY A 1032 -36.65 -33.88 -82.06
CA GLY A 1032 -37.38 -33.91 -80.79
C GLY A 1032 -37.12 -35.18 -79.98
N ILE A 1033 -38.03 -35.48 -79.06
CA ILE A 1033 -37.93 -36.60 -78.11
C ILE A 1033 -38.55 -37.85 -78.75
N LYS A 1034 -37.72 -38.85 -79.08
CA LYS A 1034 -38.19 -40.20 -79.46
C LYS A 1034 -38.13 -41.12 -78.24
N LYS A 1035 -39.28 -41.70 -77.86
CA LYS A 1035 -39.43 -42.63 -76.72
C LYS A 1035 -39.75 -44.03 -77.24
N THR A 1036 -38.92 -45.01 -76.90
CA THR A 1036 -39.17 -46.42 -77.23
C THR A 1036 -39.02 -47.26 -75.97
N LEU A 1037 -40.03 -48.11 -75.72
CA LEU A 1037 -40.02 -49.08 -74.63
C LEU A 1037 -39.58 -50.43 -75.19
N ILE A 1038 -38.48 -50.99 -74.67
CA ILE A 1038 -37.99 -52.29 -75.07
C ILE A 1038 -38.26 -53.27 -73.93
N ARG A 1039 -39.02 -54.33 -74.22
CA ARG A 1039 -39.30 -55.43 -73.29
C ARG A 1039 -38.65 -56.70 -73.83
N LEU A 1040 -37.82 -57.33 -73.02
CA LEU A 1040 -37.10 -58.54 -73.42
C LEU A 1040 -37.26 -59.66 -72.39
N PRO A 1041 -37.50 -60.91 -72.82
CA PRO A 1041 -37.50 -62.06 -71.93
C PRO A 1041 -36.08 -62.39 -71.46
N LYS A 1042 -35.90 -62.70 -70.16
CA LYS A 1042 -34.57 -62.97 -69.56
C LYS A 1042 -33.79 -64.12 -70.21
N ASN A 1043 -34.45 -65.07 -70.88
CA ASN A 1043 -33.80 -66.21 -71.53
C ASN A 1043 -32.99 -65.83 -72.79
N ARG A 1044 -33.21 -64.64 -73.39
CA ARG A 1044 -32.42 -64.13 -74.53
C ARG A 1044 -31.13 -63.40 -74.13
N ASN A 1045 -30.85 -63.24 -72.83
CA ASN A 1045 -29.61 -62.58 -72.37
C ASN A 1045 -28.33 -63.28 -72.85
N LYS A 1046 -28.34 -64.59 -73.08
CA LYS A 1046 -27.15 -65.31 -73.59
C LYS A 1046 -26.74 -64.82 -74.98
N GLU A 1047 -27.72 -64.52 -75.83
CA GLU A 1047 -27.50 -64.03 -77.20
C GLU A 1047 -27.01 -62.57 -77.18
N ILE A 1048 -27.55 -61.75 -76.26
CA ILE A 1048 -27.12 -60.36 -76.05
C ILE A 1048 -25.66 -60.29 -75.59
N ILE A 1049 -25.28 -61.09 -74.59
CA ILE A 1049 -23.90 -61.10 -74.06
C ILE A 1049 -22.89 -61.52 -75.14
N GLN A 1050 -23.28 -62.44 -76.03
CA GLN A 1050 -22.43 -62.88 -77.14
C GLN A 1050 -22.18 -61.72 -78.13
N TRP A 1051 -23.22 -61.02 -78.57
CA TRP A 1051 -23.08 -59.88 -79.47
C TRP A 1051 -22.42 -58.66 -78.82
N GLU A 1052 -22.67 -58.43 -77.52
CA GLU A 1052 -22.01 -57.37 -76.75
C GLU A 1052 -20.49 -57.55 -76.76
N SER A 1053 -20.01 -58.79 -76.60
CA SER A 1053 -18.57 -59.10 -76.65
C SER A 1053 -17.96 -58.81 -78.03
N VAL A 1054 -18.69 -59.10 -79.10
CA VAL A 1054 -18.26 -58.84 -80.50
C VAL A 1054 -18.23 -57.33 -80.79
N VAL A 1055 -19.25 -56.59 -80.37
CA VAL A 1055 -19.30 -55.13 -80.57
C VAL A 1055 -18.21 -54.44 -79.77
N LYS A 1056 -18.01 -54.81 -78.49
CA LYS A 1056 -16.94 -54.26 -77.66
C LYS A 1056 -15.54 -54.45 -78.25
N ALA A 1057 -15.27 -55.60 -78.86
CA ALA A 1057 -13.98 -55.87 -79.50
C ALA A 1057 -13.69 -54.98 -80.72
N LYS A 1058 -14.72 -54.41 -81.36
CA LYS A 1058 -14.59 -53.52 -82.54
C LYS A 1058 -14.60 -52.03 -82.20
N LEU A 1059 -14.88 -51.65 -80.95
CA LEU A 1059 -14.87 -50.26 -80.51
C LEU A 1059 -13.44 -49.76 -80.29
N SER A 1060 -13.20 -48.47 -80.53
CA SER A 1060 -11.89 -47.83 -80.35
C SER A 1060 -11.54 -47.62 -78.87
N SER A 1061 -10.34 -47.11 -78.54
CA SER A 1061 -10.00 -46.70 -77.18
C SER A 1061 -10.64 -45.37 -76.75
N ASP A 1062 -11.18 -44.56 -77.69
CA ASP A 1062 -11.83 -43.29 -77.38
C ASP A 1062 -13.31 -43.48 -77.03
N ARG A 1063 -13.62 -43.29 -75.75
CA ARG A 1063 -14.97 -43.45 -75.21
C ARG A 1063 -15.99 -42.47 -75.82
N ARG A 1064 -15.61 -41.24 -76.18
CA ARG A 1064 -16.54 -40.25 -76.76
C ARG A 1064 -16.93 -40.63 -78.18
N ILE A 1065 -15.96 -41.07 -78.98
CA ILE A 1065 -16.21 -41.55 -80.35
C ILE A 1065 -17.07 -42.82 -80.31
N ASN A 1066 -16.77 -43.76 -79.40
CA ASN A 1066 -17.57 -44.96 -79.25
C ASN A 1066 -19.02 -44.65 -78.86
N ILE A 1067 -19.24 -43.70 -77.93
CA ILE A 1067 -20.60 -43.27 -77.56
C ILE A 1067 -21.31 -42.67 -78.79
N ALA A 1068 -20.67 -41.78 -79.55
CA ALA A 1068 -21.27 -41.18 -80.73
C ALA A 1068 -21.62 -42.19 -81.83
N VAL A 1069 -20.74 -43.17 -82.08
CA VAL A 1069 -20.97 -44.25 -83.06
C VAL A 1069 -22.13 -45.15 -82.63
N LEU A 1070 -22.18 -45.56 -81.35
CA LEU A 1070 -23.27 -46.37 -80.83
C LEU A 1070 -24.61 -45.63 -80.87
N LEU A 1071 -24.60 -44.32 -80.60
CA LEU A 1071 -25.82 -43.50 -80.63
C LEU A 1071 -26.36 -43.36 -82.06
N LYS A 1072 -25.46 -43.25 -83.06
CA LYS A 1072 -25.84 -43.18 -84.48
C LYS A 1072 -26.37 -44.52 -84.99
N LEU A 1073 -25.71 -45.64 -84.65
CA LEU A 1073 -26.21 -46.98 -84.98
C LEU A 1073 -27.56 -47.29 -84.32
N LEU A 1074 -27.76 -46.83 -83.08
CA LEU A 1074 -29.03 -46.98 -82.38
C LEU A 1074 -30.14 -46.12 -83.01
N GLN A 1075 -29.81 -44.91 -83.48
CA GLN A 1075 -30.74 -44.08 -84.26
C GLN A 1075 -31.15 -44.78 -85.56
N ASP A 1076 -30.20 -45.30 -86.33
CA ASP A 1076 -30.50 -46.03 -87.58
C ASP A 1076 -31.44 -47.23 -87.33
N GLN A 1077 -31.18 -48.03 -86.28
CA GLN A 1077 -32.04 -49.16 -85.92
C GLN A 1077 -33.45 -48.75 -85.45
N LEU A 1078 -33.60 -47.55 -84.89
CA LEU A 1078 -34.89 -47.02 -84.49
C LEU A 1078 -35.65 -46.37 -85.66
N GLU A 1079 -35.00 -46.12 -86.79
CA GLU A 1079 -35.62 -45.59 -88.02
C GLU A 1079 -36.06 -46.69 -89.00
N ASP A 1080 -35.33 -47.81 -89.08
CA ASP A 1080 -35.64 -48.97 -89.94
C ASP A 1080 -36.80 -49.86 -89.41
N GLY A 1081 -37.46 -49.46 -88.31
CA GLY A 1081 -38.57 -50.18 -87.67
C GLY A 1081 -39.98 -49.69 -88.04
N LYS A 1082 -40.16 -49.11 -89.24
CA LYS A 1082 -41.48 -48.75 -89.81
C LYS A 1082 -41.98 -49.77 -90.81
#